data_AF-A0A482W2Q6-F1
#
_entry.id   AF-A0A482W2Q6-F1
#
_cell.length_a   1.000
_cell.length_b   1.000
_cell.length_c   1.000
_cell.angle_alpha   90.00
_cell.angle_beta   90.00
_cell.angle_gamma   90.00
#
_symmetry.space_group_name_H-M   'P 1'
#
loop_
_entity.id
_entity.type
_entity.pdbx_description
1 polymer ?
#
loop_
_entity_poly.entity_id
_entity_poly.type
_entity_poly.pdbx_seq_one_letter_code
_entity_poly.pdbx_strand_id
1 'polypeptide(L)'
;NCPTEYSTVVNSNIKAKWESEKNVQNQVVISEPPCIDEDEKIITRICIDGIWQPPTAPKCARINNNKMCPDNFQSIDDYCVFITKSQMWPAYDIYDYLQQAPKKSYSNDLSEDKHFWLPVKRVVNYGPFEYTDIGTNYGSLFDMNASDYKEYFSADCLLYNAETTKIQPENCTNLHHFVRHFDTNFSFYNCPENCQPAGLTEYKCYCKIYNKMCKNLAAISNFYDKNKLLGMTKGEICRIKDTTPNMLSLKGYHPYLNGSTWQYGKFKPDCSICETKPQEDAVEMLLSFEEKKSTLFLLVYSPEGIKHDKDKYSIYCFTNSAKDHLKTKIDIDDVYKYADKDENNKTPSYSLNVYKVELKEYMGEYWCEAFSSRMSIIKSNKIVAYSRKKGNEYSLRIIINNVCKFYSCKMDKFYDRILDDDLKNIFKRYDSVIRVMEIFKFDIFNDVLDILLHVSTRKNLDVTAEYYNCFSILQFFNNTKNIQIVYFKSSELCLPEKIKINNTELSWPLTKIGVAAVSEELCLMEDGTPATRVCRGDFLYGAKWSDIIGNCVENASVSNVTNSLREIAKGTMALQSFESVWNNISRDTELTVLDIYYIVNILKIFRQADESRSYAVNFLNKLMITNQRTLQHSQDVLNLTDTTLELTDYILSNSSFGSKSVFLVQTQNLIVHVTNPFESNISGLLLYGENNSSLSHLSPFNFKRNDNFENIERRNLQLAVYVPEKILEQILNETENNVSDVNIITTIFYNDSLFLDDKRQSASYVISVTIPGYGSYLESPISVIFKSNESREEMCGFWDNGKRSNLKKGEWSVLGSNYVGRFDENNLHLCSFIHLTHFALLVMSDKKNMVDENDEIVSLNNEDYNELLLEIVKIIPCFITVFYARPAVGFWNISDSNKFFSITNDFIFYL
;
A
#
# COMPACT_ATOMS: atom_id res chain seq x y z
N ASN A 1 40.18 -44.12 -12.03
CA ASN A 1 38.72 -44.38 -12.04
C ASN A 1 38.43 -45.45 -11.03
N CYS A 2 37.39 -45.29 -10.23
CA CYS A 2 36.94 -46.31 -9.32
C CYS A 2 36.09 -47.35 -10.08
N PRO A 3 36.08 -48.61 -9.63
CA PRO A 3 35.25 -49.63 -10.27
C PRO A 3 33.77 -49.29 -10.11
N THR A 4 32.95 -49.64 -11.11
CA THR A 4 31.50 -49.49 -11.00
C THR A 4 30.97 -50.41 -9.90
N GLU A 5 30.29 -49.84 -8.91
CA GLU A 5 29.71 -50.59 -7.79
C GLU A 5 28.20 -50.34 -7.68
N TYR A 6 27.49 -51.20 -6.95
CA TYR A 6 26.05 -51.08 -6.76
C TYR A 6 25.69 -51.18 -5.28
N SER A 7 24.91 -50.22 -4.81
CA SER A 7 24.28 -50.26 -3.49
C SER A 7 22.91 -50.94 -3.58
N THR A 8 22.61 -51.77 -2.59
CA THR A 8 21.26 -52.32 -2.41
C THR A 8 20.36 -51.30 -1.73
N VAL A 9 19.10 -51.23 -2.17
CA VAL A 9 18.07 -50.37 -1.59
C VAL A 9 17.15 -51.21 -0.70
N VAL A 10 16.86 -50.74 0.51
CA VAL A 10 15.97 -51.44 1.44
C VAL A 10 14.58 -51.59 0.80
N ASN A 11 14.03 -52.81 0.82
CA ASN A 11 12.69 -53.14 0.30
C ASN A 11 12.46 -52.82 -1.19
N SER A 12 13.51 -52.73 -2.00
CA SER A 12 13.39 -52.50 -3.45
C SER A 12 14.37 -53.36 -4.25
N ASN A 13 13.95 -53.79 -5.44
CA ASN A 13 14.81 -54.50 -6.39
C ASN A 13 15.74 -53.56 -7.18
N ILE A 14 15.54 -52.24 -7.04
CA ILE A 14 16.36 -51.24 -7.72
C ILE A 14 17.71 -51.14 -7.00
N LYS A 15 18.79 -50.99 -7.77
CA LYS A 15 20.16 -50.81 -7.25
C LYS A 15 20.67 -49.42 -7.62
N ALA A 16 21.36 -48.76 -6.70
CA ALA A 16 21.98 -47.47 -6.96
C ALA A 16 23.41 -47.66 -7.47
N LYS A 17 23.70 -47.20 -8.70
CA LYS A 17 24.98 -47.39 -9.39
C LYS A 17 25.97 -46.28 -9.00
N TRP A 18 27.17 -46.65 -8.57
CA TRP A 18 28.29 -45.73 -8.34
C TRP A 18 29.27 -45.82 -9.51
N GLU A 19 29.44 -44.73 -10.23
CA GLU A 19 30.34 -44.66 -11.39
C GLU A 19 31.09 -43.33 -11.39
N SER A 20 32.42 -43.41 -11.36
CA SER A 20 33.30 -42.23 -11.48
C SER A 20 33.61 -41.94 -12.95
N GLU A 21 33.71 -40.66 -13.31
CA GLU A 21 34.17 -40.23 -14.63
C GLU A 21 35.64 -40.61 -14.87
N LYS A 22 35.99 -40.84 -16.14
CA LYS A 22 37.34 -41.23 -16.50
C LYS A 22 38.30 -40.05 -16.30
N ASN A 23 39.44 -40.29 -15.65
CA ASN A 23 40.53 -39.33 -15.46
C ASN A 23 40.22 -38.14 -14.53
N VAL A 24 39.18 -38.24 -13.69
CA VAL A 24 38.89 -37.23 -12.65
C VAL A 24 39.42 -37.72 -11.30
N GLN A 25 40.35 -36.99 -10.70
CA GLN A 25 40.90 -37.31 -9.38
C GLN A 25 40.04 -36.71 -8.26
N ASN A 26 39.88 -37.45 -7.15
CA ASN A 26 39.13 -37.02 -5.97
C ASN A 26 37.69 -36.60 -6.28
N GLN A 27 37.05 -37.28 -7.24
CA GLN A 27 35.68 -36.99 -7.64
C GLN A 27 34.71 -37.37 -6.53
N VAL A 28 33.82 -36.47 -6.15
CA VAL A 28 32.67 -36.76 -5.31
C VAL A 28 31.51 -37.20 -6.20
N VAL A 29 31.06 -38.42 -5.97
CA VAL A 29 30.04 -39.09 -6.77
C VAL A 29 28.77 -39.25 -5.95
N ILE A 30 27.64 -38.95 -6.59
CA ILE A 30 26.29 -39.32 -6.14
C ILE A 30 25.88 -40.50 -7.02
N SER A 31 25.28 -41.54 -6.44
CA SER A 31 24.84 -42.71 -7.21
C SER A 31 23.72 -42.38 -8.20
N GLU A 32 23.50 -43.25 -9.18
CA GLU A 32 22.36 -43.19 -10.08
C GLU A 32 21.45 -44.43 -9.91
N PRO A 33 20.18 -44.26 -9.48
CA PRO A 33 19.59 -43.05 -8.89
C PRO A 33 20.25 -42.64 -7.56
N PRO A 34 20.13 -41.37 -7.12
CA PRO A 34 20.63 -40.89 -5.84
C PRO A 34 20.20 -41.75 -4.64
N CYS A 35 21.19 -42.22 -3.89
CA CYS A 35 21.04 -43.04 -2.69
C CYS A 35 20.84 -42.14 -1.47
N ILE A 36 19.79 -42.37 -0.69
CA ILE A 36 19.44 -41.60 0.52
C ILE A 36 19.59 -42.50 1.74
N ASP A 37 20.17 -41.98 2.82
CA ASP A 37 20.30 -42.66 4.11
C ASP A 37 19.00 -42.60 4.96
N GLU A 38 19.07 -43.11 6.18
CA GLU A 38 17.93 -43.12 7.11
C GLU A 38 17.59 -41.73 7.66
N ASP A 39 18.53 -40.78 7.61
CA ASP A 39 18.37 -39.39 8.05
C ASP A 39 17.89 -38.46 6.90
N GLU A 40 17.46 -39.05 5.78
CA GLU A 40 17.05 -38.35 4.56
C GLU A 40 18.17 -37.52 3.89
N LYS A 41 19.44 -37.88 4.10
CA LYS A 41 20.57 -37.22 3.46
C LYS A 41 21.07 -37.99 2.25
N ILE A 42 21.51 -37.27 1.24
CA ILE A 42 22.17 -37.89 0.08
C ILE A 42 23.51 -38.47 0.50
N ILE A 43 23.69 -39.75 0.20
CA ILE A 43 24.96 -40.43 0.40
C ILE A 43 25.89 -40.09 -0.77
N THR A 44 27.11 -39.71 -0.44
CA THR A 44 28.18 -39.41 -1.40
C THR A 44 29.37 -40.34 -1.18
N ARG A 45 30.12 -40.62 -2.24
CA ARG A 45 31.39 -41.34 -2.17
C ARG A 45 32.46 -40.55 -2.91
N ILE A 46 33.69 -40.60 -2.41
CA ILE A 46 34.82 -39.96 -3.06
C ILE A 46 35.67 -41.03 -3.76
N CYS A 47 35.98 -40.83 -5.04
CA CYS A 47 36.91 -41.68 -5.77
C CYS A 47 38.33 -41.12 -5.67
N ILE A 48 39.18 -41.75 -4.86
CA ILE A 48 40.57 -41.32 -4.61
C ILE A 48 41.51 -42.40 -5.14
N ASP A 49 42.33 -42.05 -6.12
CA ASP A 49 43.31 -42.96 -6.75
C ASP A 49 42.72 -44.31 -7.21
N GLY A 50 41.45 -44.29 -7.65
CA GLY A 50 40.74 -45.49 -8.10
C GLY A 50 40.12 -46.34 -6.99
N ILE A 51 40.16 -45.87 -5.74
CA ILE A 51 39.56 -46.51 -4.57
C ILE A 51 38.41 -45.64 -4.08
N TRP A 52 37.26 -46.27 -3.83
CA TRP A 52 36.12 -45.58 -3.22
C TRP A 52 36.35 -45.28 -1.74
N GLN A 53 35.87 -44.13 -1.29
CA GLN A 53 35.82 -43.74 0.11
C GLN A 53 34.37 -43.34 0.46
N PRO A 54 33.69 -44.09 1.36
CA PRO A 54 34.12 -45.34 1.99
C PRO A 54 34.31 -46.49 0.97
N PRO A 55 35.17 -47.49 1.26
CA PRO A 55 35.50 -48.57 0.33
C PRO A 55 34.33 -49.53 0.08
N THR A 56 33.44 -49.69 1.05
CA THR A 56 32.20 -50.47 0.88
C THR A 56 31.08 -49.58 0.34
N ALA A 57 30.37 -50.09 -0.68
CA ALA A 57 29.14 -49.46 -1.15
C ALA A 57 28.11 -49.38 0.00
N PRO A 58 27.58 -48.19 0.31
CA PRO A 58 26.63 -48.00 1.39
C PRO A 58 25.31 -48.71 1.09
N LYS A 59 24.50 -49.03 2.10
CA LYS A 59 23.10 -49.45 1.87
C LYS A 59 22.23 -48.20 1.76
N CYS A 60 21.34 -48.15 0.77
CA CYS A 60 20.40 -47.05 0.63
C CYS A 60 19.12 -47.37 1.41
N ALA A 61 18.68 -46.46 2.27
CA ALA A 61 17.37 -46.57 2.90
C ALA A 61 16.27 -46.42 1.82
N ARG A 62 16.45 -45.43 0.93
CA ARG A 62 15.63 -45.23 -0.28
C ARG A 62 16.47 -44.66 -1.42
N ILE A 63 15.86 -44.57 -2.59
CA ILE A 63 16.43 -43.91 -3.77
C ILE A 63 15.52 -42.79 -4.22
N ASN A 64 16.11 -41.70 -4.71
CA ASN A 64 15.36 -40.65 -5.39
C ASN A 64 15.50 -40.85 -6.91
N ASN A 65 14.44 -41.34 -7.55
CA ASN A 65 14.40 -41.49 -9.01
C ASN A 65 14.19 -40.15 -9.73
N ASN A 66 13.87 -39.10 -8.99
CA ASN A 66 13.60 -37.78 -9.53
C ASN A 66 14.91 -37.02 -9.75
N LYS A 67 15.37 -37.02 -11.00
CA LYS A 67 16.57 -36.27 -11.41
C LYS A 67 16.31 -34.76 -11.55
N MET A 68 15.04 -34.35 -11.63
CA MET A 68 14.66 -33.01 -12.06
C MET A 68 14.05 -32.16 -10.94
N CYS A 69 13.46 -32.78 -9.92
CA CYS A 69 12.79 -32.07 -8.82
C CYS A 69 13.48 -32.29 -7.46
N PRO A 70 13.25 -31.37 -6.51
CA PRO A 70 13.66 -31.55 -5.12
C PRO A 70 13.06 -32.81 -4.47
N ASP A 71 13.63 -33.19 -3.34
CA ASP A 71 13.11 -34.28 -2.54
C ASP A 71 11.65 -33.99 -2.11
N ASN A 72 10.81 -35.03 -2.13
CA ASN A 72 9.34 -35.00 -1.89
C ASN A 72 8.47 -34.51 -3.05
N PHE A 73 9.06 -34.22 -4.22
CA PHE A 73 8.32 -33.90 -5.43
C PHE A 73 8.28 -35.10 -6.38
N GLN A 74 7.16 -35.25 -7.07
CA GLN A 74 7.00 -36.20 -8.17
C GLN A 74 7.25 -35.47 -9.50
N SER A 75 8.12 -36.02 -10.34
CA SER A 75 8.31 -35.51 -11.70
C SER A 75 7.17 -36.03 -12.56
N ILE A 76 6.37 -35.13 -13.11
CA ILE A 76 5.30 -35.47 -14.04
C ILE A 76 5.50 -34.58 -15.27
N ASP A 77 5.90 -35.20 -16.38
CA ASP A 77 6.41 -34.51 -17.56
C ASP A 77 7.58 -33.57 -17.18
N ASP A 78 7.55 -32.31 -17.61
CA ASP A 78 8.55 -31.27 -17.30
C ASP A 78 8.25 -30.50 -15.98
N TYR A 79 7.28 -30.99 -15.20
CA TYR A 79 6.83 -30.34 -13.97
C TYR A 79 7.19 -31.15 -12.74
N CYS A 80 7.45 -30.42 -11.66
CA CYS A 80 7.57 -30.97 -10.34
C CYS A 80 6.24 -30.79 -9.60
N VAL A 81 5.65 -31.88 -9.16
CA VAL A 81 4.36 -31.90 -8.45
C VAL A 81 4.59 -32.25 -7.00
N PHE A 82 4.06 -31.43 -6.09
CA PHE A 82 4.09 -31.70 -4.65
C PHE A 82 2.65 -31.75 -4.13
N ILE A 83 2.32 -32.85 -3.45
CA ILE A 83 1.06 -32.99 -2.73
C ILE A 83 1.33 -32.65 -1.26
N THR A 84 0.62 -31.65 -0.73
CA THR A 84 0.77 -31.30 0.69
C THR A 84 0.20 -32.39 1.57
N LYS A 85 0.50 -32.34 2.87
CA LYS A 85 -0.38 -32.97 3.86
C LYS A 85 -1.76 -32.29 3.84
N SER A 86 -2.78 -33.03 4.27
CA SER A 86 -4.14 -32.50 4.37
C SER A 86 -4.18 -31.32 5.35
N GLN A 87 -4.75 -30.20 4.93
CA GLN A 87 -4.76 -28.95 5.71
C GLN A 87 -5.97 -28.06 5.35
N MET A 88 -6.24 -27.07 6.19
CA MET A 88 -7.32 -26.08 5.98
C MET A 88 -6.95 -25.07 4.88
N TRP A 89 -7.97 -24.39 4.36
CA TRP A 89 -7.83 -23.26 3.45
C TRP A 89 -7.92 -21.90 4.19
N PRO A 90 -6.96 -20.97 4.08
CA PRO A 90 -5.61 -21.12 3.58
C PRO A 90 -4.61 -21.43 4.71
N ALA A 91 -3.85 -22.51 4.63
CA ALA A 91 -2.57 -22.58 5.34
C ALA A 91 -1.63 -21.49 4.80
N TYR A 92 -0.88 -20.80 5.68
CA TYR A 92 -0.01 -19.65 5.38
C TYR A 92 0.97 -19.84 4.20
N ASP A 93 1.20 -21.09 3.76
CA ASP A 93 2.09 -21.46 2.67
C ASP A 93 1.46 -21.46 1.25
N ILE A 94 0.17 -21.11 1.07
CA ILE A 94 -0.57 -21.34 -0.20
C ILE A 94 -0.30 -20.32 -1.31
N TYR A 95 0.23 -19.14 -0.98
CA TYR A 95 0.39 -18.08 -1.98
C TYR A 95 1.34 -18.47 -3.13
N ASP A 96 2.12 -19.55 -2.99
CA ASP A 96 3.20 -19.92 -3.91
C ASP A 96 2.81 -20.60 -5.25
N TYR A 97 1.56 -20.89 -5.62
CA TYR A 97 1.37 -21.92 -6.66
C TYR A 97 0.48 -21.56 -7.85
N LEU A 98 1.00 -21.85 -9.06
CA LEU A 98 0.24 -22.03 -10.30
C LEU A 98 -0.59 -23.31 -10.17
N GLN A 99 -1.74 -23.23 -9.51
CA GLN A 99 -2.66 -24.35 -9.42
C GLN A 99 -3.47 -24.41 -10.72
N GLN A 100 -3.00 -25.19 -11.68
CA GLN A 100 -3.90 -25.67 -12.73
C GLN A 100 -4.80 -26.75 -12.13
N ALA A 101 -6.08 -26.80 -12.54
CA ALA A 101 -6.94 -27.91 -12.18
C ALA A 101 -6.20 -29.22 -12.48
N PRO A 102 -6.19 -30.20 -11.56
CA PRO A 102 -5.41 -31.42 -11.75
C PRO A 102 -5.78 -32.06 -13.10
N LYS A 103 -4.81 -32.14 -14.02
CA LYS A 103 -4.95 -32.88 -15.27
C LYS A 103 -5.37 -34.30 -14.93
N LYS A 104 -6.22 -34.88 -15.78
CA LYS A 104 -6.71 -36.27 -15.64
C LYS A 104 -5.56 -37.29 -15.52
N SER A 105 -4.36 -36.96 -15.98
CA SER A 105 -3.16 -37.78 -15.81
C SER A 105 -2.74 -37.99 -14.35
N TYR A 106 -3.07 -37.06 -13.45
CA TYR A 106 -2.68 -37.18 -12.03
C TYR A 106 -3.48 -38.27 -11.30
N SER A 107 -4.72 -38.58 -11.71
CA SER A 107 -5.60 -39.47 -10.93
C SER A 107 -5.10 -40.90 -10.74
N ASN A 108 -4.14 -41.36 -11.55
CA ASN A 108 -3.64 -42.74 -11.47
C ASN A 108 -2.44 -42.89 -10.52
N ASP A 109 -1.72 -41.81 -10.22
CA ASP A 109 -0.45 -41.84 -9.48
C ASP A 109 -0.53 -41.17 -8.09
N LEU A 110 -1.62 -40.43 -7.80
CA LEU A 110 -1.85 -39.83 -6.48
C LEU A 110 -2.48 -40.88 -5.53
N SER A 111 -2.11 -40.81 -4.25
CA SER A 111 -2.51 -41.72 -3.16
C SER A 111 -4.02 -41.79 -2.91
N GLU A 112 -4.45 -42.58 -1.91
CA GLU A 112 -5.85 -42.87 -1.52
C GLU A 112 -6.81 -41.66 -1.47
N ASP A 113 -6.29 -40.44 -1.31
CA ASP A 113 -7.05 -39.19 -1.27
C ASP A 113 -7.38 -38.63 -2.65
N LYS A 114 -8.68 -38.53 -2.94
CA LYS A 114 -9.23 -38.10 -4.23
C LYS A 114 -9.72 -36.65 -4.25
N HIS A 115 -9.49 -35.89 -3.17
CA HIS A 115 -10.04 -34.55 -2.96
C HIS A 115 -8.94 -33.52 -2.78
N PHE A 116 -8.92 -32.53 -3.66
CA PHE A 116 -7.90 -31.49 -3.68
C PHE A 116 -8.52 -30.11 -3.64
N TRP A 117 -7.94 -29.24 -2.83
CA TRP A 117 -8.30 -27.85 -2.86
C TRP A 117 -7.97 -27.21 -4.22
N LEU A 118 -8.87 -26.37 -4.72
CA LEU A 118 -8.63 -25.50 -5.87
C LEU A 118 -8.20 -24.11 -5.43
N PRO A 119 -7.46 -23.35 -6.28
CA PRO A 119 -7.02 -21.98 -5.99
C PRO A 119 -8.16 -20.98 -6.14
N VAL A 120 -9.32 -21.32 -5.63
CA VAL A 120 -10.55 -20.59 -5.91
C VAL A 120 -11.31 -20.46 -4.62
N LYS A 121 -11.57 -19.22 -4.23
CA LYS A 121 -12.33 -18.90 -3.02
C LYS A 121 -13.20 -17.67 -3.21
N ARG A 122 -14.19 -17.50 -2.34
CA ARG A 122 -14.88 -16.22 -2.19
C ARG A 122 -14.01 -15.30 -1.35
N VAL A 123 -13.54 -14.22 -1.96
CA VAL A 123 -12.80 -13.17 -1.23
C VAL A 123 -13.77 -12.22 -0.53
N VAL A 124 -14.93 -12.01 -1.14
CA VAL A 124 -16.05 -11.23 -0.60
C VAL A 124 -17.14 -12.21 -0.14
N ASN A 125 -17.64 -12.04 1.08
CA ASN A 125 -18.70 -12.90 1.64
C ASN A 125 -19.89 -12.98 0.67
N TYR A 126 -20.34 -14.20 0.37
CA TYR A 126 -21.40 -14.50 -0.61
C TYR A 126 -21.15 -14.00 -2.04
N GLY A 127 -20.04 -13.31 -2.30
CA GLY A 127 -19.57 -12.88 -3.62
C GLY A 127 -19.21 -14.06 -4.52
N PRO A 128 -18.97 -13.84 -5.81
CA PRO A 128 -18.55 -14.93 -6.70
C PRO A 128 -17.24 -15.56 -6.24
N PHE A 129 -17.01 -16.80 -6.69
CA PHE A 129 -15.71 -17.44 -6.54
C PHE A 129 -14.68 -16.73 -7.42
N GLU A 130 -13.48 -16.51 -6.89
CA GLU A 130 -12.37 -15.85 -7.57
C GLU A 130 -11.13 -16.72 -7.52
N TYR A 131 -10.34 -16.70 -8.59
CA TYR A 131 -9.00 -17.28 -8.61
C TYR A 131 -8.08 -16.55 -7.60
N THR A 132 -7.36 -17.30 -6.80
CA THR A 132 -6.37 -16.82 -5.82
C THR A 132 -4.95 -17.23 -6.15
N ASP A 133 -4.76 -18.07 -7.18
CA ASP A 133 -3.44 -18.39 -7.71
C ASP A 133 -2.82 -17.16 -8.36
N ILE A 134 -1.51 -17.04 -8.19
CA ILE A 134 -0.75 -15.94 -8.76
C ILE A 134 -0.47 -16.27 -10.22
N GLY A 135 -1.04 -15.45 -11.08
CA GLY A 135 -0.91 -15.52 -12.51
C GLY A 135 -1.96 -14.64 -13.17
N THR A 136 -2.10 -14.79 -14.48
CA THR A 136 -3.04 -13.98 -15.28
C THR A 136 -4.48 -14.00 -14.76
N ASN A 137 -4.89 -15.07 -14.08
CA ASN A 137 -6.25 -15.22 -13.56
C ASN A 137 -6.46 -14.67 -12.16
N TYR A 138 -5.42 -14.26 -11.41
CA TYR A 138 -5.57 -13.77 -10.04
C TYR A 138 -6.68 -12.71 -9.92
N GLY A 139 -7.60 -12.92 -8.98
CA GLY A 139 -8.78 -12.10 -8.70
C GLY A 139 -9.83 -12.04 -9.82
N SER A 140 -9.69 -12.87 -10.85
CA SER A 140 -10.71 -13.03 -11.89
C SER A 140 -11.79 -13.99 -11.42
N LEU A 141 -13.00 -13.82 -11.94
CA LEU A 141 -14.14 -14.65 -11.59
C LEU A 141 -13.93 -16.10 -12.07
N PHE A 142 -14.20 -17.05 -11.20
CA PHE A 142 -14.28 -18.47 -11.54
C PHE A 142 -15.70 -18.80 -11.97
N ASP A 143 -15.88 -19.18 -13.24
CA ASP A 143 -17.18 -19.55 -13.78
C ASP A 143 -17.57 -20.96 -13.30
N MET A 144 -18.37 -21.00 -12.25
CA MET A 144 -18.97 -22.22 -11.74
C MET A 144 -20.42 -22.28 -12.20
N ASN A 145 -20.81 -23.37 -12.87
CA ASN A 145 -22.21 -23.68 -13.13
C ASN A 145 -22.94 -23.87 -11.80
N ALA A 146 -23.55 -22.79 -11.30
CA ALA A 146 -24.15 -22.72 -9.97
C ALA A 146 -25.48 -23.50 -9.89
N SER A 147 -26.03 -23.94 -11.02
CA SER A 147 -27.28 -24.70 -11.11
C SER A 147 -27.29 -26.02 -10.33
N ASP A 148 -26.12 -26.57 -10.03
CA ASP A 148 -25.99 -27.95 -9.56
C ASP A 148 -25.87 -28.06 -8.02
N TYR A 149 -25.76 -26.94 -7.29
CA TYR A 149 -25.39 -26.96 -5.87
C TYR A 149 -26.36 -26.18 -4.98
N LYS A 150 -27.06 -26.90 -4.09
CA LYS A 150 -27.92 -26.30 -3.05
C LYS A 150 -27.13 -25.56 -1.96
N GLU A 151 -25.86 -25.91 -1.77
CA GLU A 151 -24.97 -25.43 -0.71
C GLU A 151 -23.98 -24.35 -1.19
N TYR A 152 -24.28 -23.69 -2.33
CA TYR A 152 -23.35 -22.74 -2.94
C TYR A 152 -22.91 -21.63 -1.97
N PHE A 153 -23.82 -21.09 -1.14
CA PHE A 153 -23.52 -19.99 -0.22
C PHE A 153 -23.03 -20.43 1.16
N SER A 154 -23.03 -21.72 1.50
CA SER A 154 -22.53 -22.21 2.79
C SER A 154 -21.04 -22.54 2.77
N ALA A 155 -20.39 -22.37 1.62
CA ALA A 155 -19.00 -22.69 1.39
C ALA A 155 -18.29 -21.56 0.62
N ASP A 156 -17.10 -21.22 1.11
CA ASP A 156 -16.27 -20.15 0.55
C ASP A 156 -15.08 -20.69 -0.26
N CYS A 157 -14.89 -22.01 -0.30
CA CYS A 157 -13.79 -22.66 -1.01
C CYS A 157 -14.32 -23.68 -2.03
N LEU A 158 -13.48 -24.02 -3.01
CA LEU A 158 -13.79 -25.05 -3.99
C LEU A 158 -12.88 -26.27 -3.84
N LEU A 159 -13.48 -27.43 -3.95
CA LEU A 159 -12.83 -28.73 -3.91
C LEU A 159 -12.97 -29.44 -5.25
N TYR A 160 -11.86 -29.95 -5.78
CA TYR A 160 -11.82 -30.82 -6.94
C TYR A 160 -11.77 -32.29 -6.51
N ASN A 161 -12.74 -33.07 -6.96
CA ASN A 161 -12.77 -34.51 -6.78
C ASN A 161 -12.18 -35.18 -8.03
N ALA A 162 -11.00 -35.78 -7.90
CA ALA A 162 -10.24 -36.38 -8.99
C ALA A 162 -10.89 -37.64 -9.58
N GLU A 163 -11.73 -38.35 -8.82
CA GLU A 163 -12.42 -39.56 -9.31
C GLU A 163 -13.63 -39.22 -10.19
N THR A 164 -14.41 -38.22 -9.77
CA THR A 164 -15.61 -37.79 -10.50
C THR A 164 -15.35 -36.67 -11.48
N THR A 165 -14.17 -36.04 -11.41
CA THR A 165 -13.80 -34.82 -12.15
C THR A 165 -14.74 -33.65 -11.89
N LYS A 166 -15.43 -33.64 -10.73
CA LYS A 166 -16.37 -32.60 -10.34
C LYS A 166 -15.72 -31.59 -9.40
N ILE A 167 -16.14 -30.33 -9.54
CA ILE A 167 -15.79 -29.23 -8.65
C ILE A 167 -17.01 -28.93 -7.79
N GLN A 168 -16.85 -28.94 -6.49
CA GLN A 168 -17.93 -28.68 -5.54
C GLN A 168 -17.53 -27.60 -4.52
N PRO A 169 -18.50 -26.81 -4.00
CA PRO A 169 -18.26 -25.94 -2.87
C PRO A 169 -17.92 -26.78 -1.62
N GLU A 170 -17.00 -26.29 -0.81
CA GLU A 170 -16.55 -26.96 0.42
C GLU A 170 -16.19 -25.92 1.50
N ASN A 171 -16.37 -26.29 2.77
CA ASN A 171 -16.01 -25.39 3.88
C ASN A 171 -14.49 -25.28 3.99
N CYS A 172 -13.95 -24.07 3.92
CA CYS A 172 -12.52 -23.80 3.99
C CYS A 172 -11.83 -24.37 5.25
N THR A 173 -12.59 -24.67 6.31
CA THR A 173 -12.06 -25.28 7.53
C THR A 173 -11.84 -26.80 7.46
N ASN A 174 -12.31 -27.46 6.41
CA ASN A 174 -12.08 -28.88 6.21
C ASN A 174 -10.63 -29.17 5.81
N LEU A 175 -10.17 -30.40 6.06
CA LEU A 175 -8.80 -30.80 5.77
C LEU A 175 -8.78 -31.51 4.41
N HIS A 176 -8.16 -30.88 3.41
CA HIS A 176 -7.89 -31.52 2.12
C HIS A 176 -6.45 -31.24 1.66
N HIS A 177 -6.01 -32.02 0.67
CA HIS A 177 -4.68 -31.87 0.09
C HIS A 177 -4.64 -30.73 -0.92
N PHE A 178 -3.47 -30.13 -1.10
CA PHE A 178 -3.19 -29.23 -2.20
C PHE A 178 -2.28 -29.94 -3.20
N VAL A 179 -2.52 -29.70 -4.49
CA VAL A 179 -1.59 -30.07 -5.55
C VAL A 179 -0.83 -28.83 -5.96
N ARG A 180 0.50 -28.88 -5.85
CA ARG A 180 1.39 -27.77 -6.20
C ARG A 180 2.17 -28.13 -7.45
N HIS A 181 2.09 -27.30 -8.48
CA HIS A 181 2.82 -27.47 -9.73
C HIS A 181 3.97 -26.47 -9.80
N PHE A 182 5.15 -26.98 -10.14
CA PHE A 182 6.35 -26.18 -10.29
C PHE A 182 6.94 -26.42 -11.65
N ASP A 183 7.04 -25.35 -12.43
CA ASP A 183 7.93 -25.33 -13.58
C ASP A 183 9.36 -25.27 -13.06
N THR A 184 10.20 -26.15 -13.56
CA THR A 184 11.60 -26.29 -13.13
C THR A 184 12.45 -25.07 -13.47
N ASN A 185 11.98 -24.24 -14.42
CA ASN A 185 12.58 -22.96 -14.76
C ASN A 185 12.03 -21.79 -13.92
N PHE A 186 10.94 -22.00 -13.18
CA PHE A 186 10.30 -20.95 -12.41
C PHE A 186 10.95 -20.80 -11.04
N SER A 187 11.07 -19.55 -10.59
CA SER A 187 11.62 -19.23 -9.27
C SER A 187 10.78 -18.23 -8.53
N PHE A 188 10.60 -18.46 -7.22
CA PHE A 188 9.75 -17.64 -6.36
C PHE A 188 10.41 -16.34 -5.93
N TYR A 189 11.74 -16.32 -5.85
CA TYR A 189 12.46 -15.21 -5.25
C TYR A 189 13.41 -14.57 -6.24
N ASN A 190 13.41 -13.25 -6.26
CA ASN A 190 14.38 -12.46 -7.01
C ASN A 190 15.72 -12.54 -6.28
N CYS A 191 16.67 -13.23 -6.90
CA CYS A 191 18.03 -13.31 -6.42
C CYS A 191 18.84 -12.11 -6.93
N PRO A 192 19.85 -11.66 -6.18
CA PRO A 192 20.73 -10.58 -6.65
C PRO A 192 21.37 -10.91 -8.00
N GLU A 193 21.90 -9.88 -8.68
CA GLU A 193 22.59 -10.09 -9.96
C GLU A 193 23.72 -11.13 -9.84
N ASN A 194 23.86 -12.00 -10.84
CA ASN A 194 24.78 -13.16 -10.85
C ASN A 194 24.44 -14.26 -9.83
N CYS A 195 23.23 -14.26 -9.30
CA CYS A 195 22.71 -15.32 -8.44
C CYS A 195 21.57 -16.08 -9.09
N GLN A 196 21.33 -17.30 -8.61
CA GLN A 196 20.20 -18.15 -8.97
C GLN A 196 19.53 -18.65 -7.69
N PRO A 197 18.21 -18.83 -7.65
CA PRO A 197 17.50 -19.40 -6.50
C PRO A 197 18.09 -20.76 -6.11
N ALA A 198 18.16 -21.10 -4.83
CA ALA A 198 18.74 -22.37 -4.39
C ALA A 198 17.83 -23.58 -4.70
N GLY A 199 16.53 -23.42 -4.47
CA GLY A 199 15.52 -24.48 -4.60
C GLY A 199 14.16 -23.95 -5.05
N LEU A 200 13.19 -24.86 -5.22
CA LEU A 200 11.79 -24.49 -5.49
C LEU A 200 11.06 -23.98 -4.25
N THR A 201 11.50 -24.33 -3.03
CA THR A 201 10.83 -23.92 -1.79
C THR A 201 11.77 -23.24 -0.81
N GLU A 202 13.03 -23.06 -1.17
CA GLU A 202 14.04 -22.50 -0.29
C GLU A 202 14.18 -21.01 -0.51
N TYR A 203 14.01 -20.23 0.57
CA TYR A 203 14.24 -18.78 0.59
C TYR A 203 15.74 -18.43 0.59
N LYS A 204 16.45 -18.89 -0.44
CA LYS A 204 17.91 -18.81 -0.56
C LYS A 204 18.31 -18.64 -2.02
N CYS A 205 19.46 -18.02 -2.23
CA CYS A 205 20.06 -17.80 -3.54
C CYS A 205 21.51 -18.30 -3.52
N TYR A 206 21.92 -18.95 -4.60
CA TYR A 206 23.30 -19.26 -4.92
C TYR A 206 23.88 -18.15 -5.78
N CYS A 207 24.98 -17.53 -5.34
CA CYS A 207 25.65 -16.43 -6.01
C CYS A 207 27.06 -16.81 -6.40
N LYS A 208 27.43 -16.63 -7.67
CA LYS A 208 28.81 -16.81 -8.10
C LYS A 208 29.60 -15.53 -7.84
N ILE A 209 30.64 -15.61 -7.00
CA ILE A 209 31.45 -14.44 -6.60
C ILE A 209 32.92 -14.69 -6.92
N TYR A 210 33.60 -13.70 -7.51
CA TYR A 210 35.03 -13.75 -7.84
C TYR A 210 35.88 -13.01 -6.81
N ASN A 211 37.06 -13.56 -6.49
CA ASN A 211 38.10 -12.89 -5.70
C ASN A 211 37.67 -12.31 -4.32
N LYS A 212 36.53 -12.75 -3.79
CA LYS A 212 36.01 -12.31 -2.48
C LYS A 212 35.78 -13.50 -1.56
N MET A 213 35.96 -13.28 -0.26
CA MET A 213 35.62 -14.29 0.73
C MET A 213 34.10 -14.43 0.85
N CYS A 214 33.65 -15.66 0.71
CA CYS A 214 32.27 -16.05 0.92
C CYS A 214 32.02 -16.32 2.40
N LYS A 215 31.08 -15.62 3.05
CA LYS A 215 30.73 -15.91 4.46
C LYS A 215 30.06 -17.28 4.58
N ASN A 216 29.14 -17.59 3.66
CA ASN A 216 28.38 -18.84 3.62
C ASN A 216 28.52 -19.47 2.24
N LEU A 217 29.38 -20.47 2.10
CA LEU A 217 29.50 -21.22 0.84
C LEU A 217 28.22 -22.04 0.58
N ALA A 218 27.82 -22.14 -0.68
CA ALA A 218 26.69 -22.97 -1.09
C ALA A 218 27.00 -24.46 -0.87
N ALA A 219 26.01 -25.23 -0.44
CA ALA A 219 26.12 -26.64 -0.14
C ALA A 219 25.31 -27.46 -1.16
N ILE A 220 25.83 -28.62 -1.57
CA ILE A 220 25.03 -29.63 -2.28
C ILE A 220 24.36 -30.48 -1.19
N SER A 221 23.07 -30.27 -0.98
CA SER A 221 22.26 -31.06 -0.04
C SER A 221 21.47 -32.15 -0.75
N ASN A 222 21.01 -31.86 -1.98
CA ASN A 222 20.23 -32.78 -2.80
C ASN A 222 20.76 -32.83 -4.26
N PHE A 223 20.16 -33.68 -5.11
CA PHE A 223 20.58 -33.83 -6.51
C PHE A 223 20.22 -32.61 -7.37
N TYR A 224 19.13 -31.92 -7.04
CA TYR A 224 18.72 -30.68 -7.69
C TYR A 224 19.75 -29.56 -7.47
N ASP A 225 20.24 -29.38 -6.23
CA ASP A 225 21.29 -28.41 -5.90
C ASP A 225 22.55 -28.67 -6.71
N LYS A 226 22.96 -29.95 -6.84
CA LYS A 226 24.12 -30.34 -7.65
C LYS A 226 23.96 -29.85 -9.08
N ASN A 227 22.85 -30.16 -9.74
CA ASN A 227 22.63 -29.78 -11.14
C ASN A 227 22.62 -28.25 -11.30
N LYS A 228 21.98 -27.54 -10.37
CA LYS A 228 21.90 -26.09 -10.39
C LYS A 228 23.27 -25.42 -10.21
N LEU A 229 24.01 -25.84 -9.19
CA LEU A 229 25.35 -25.33 -8.89
C LEU A 229 26.34 -25.68 -10.02
N LEU A 230 26.24 -26.86 -10.63
CA LEU A 230 27.05 -27.20 -11.80
C LEU A 230 26.75 -26.27 -12.98
N GLY A 231 25.46 -26.02 -13.27
CA GLY A 231 25.03 -25.09 -14.31
C GLY A 231 25.56 -23.66 -14.12
N MET A 232 25.67 -23.21 -12.86
CA MET A 232 26.23 -21.90 -12.52
C MET A 232 27.72 -21.75 -12.82
N THR A 233 28.50 -22.85 -12.81
CA THR A 233 29.96 -22.75 -13.02
C THR A 233 30.31 -22.27 -14.43
N LYS A 234 29.49 -22.61 -15.44
CA LYS A 234 29.76 -22.36 -16.87
C LYS A 234 31.15 -22.85 -17.31
N GLY A 235 31.63 -23.95 -16.73
CA GLY A 235 32.94 -24.55 -17.04
C GLY A 235 34.11 -24.00 -16.22
N GLU A 236 33.88 -23.03 -15.34
CA GLU A 236 34.90 -22.56 -14.42
C GLU A 236 35.00 -23.44 -13.17
N ILE A 237 36.09 -23.25 -12.42
CA ILE A 237 36.31 -23.93 -11.16
C ILE A 237 35.87 -23.03 -10.01
N CYS A 238 34.78 -23.40 -9.32
CA CYS A 238 34.27 -22.64 -8.17
C CYS A 238 34.25 -23.46 -6.88
N ARG A 239 34.69 -22.83 -5.79
CA ARG A 239 34.62 -23.41 -4.45
C ARG A 239 33.18 -23.48 -3.94
N ILE A 240 32.84 -24.57 -3.24
CA ILE A 240 31.57 -24.75 -2.52
C ILE A 240 31.82 -25.20 -1.07
N LYS A 241 30.75 -25.34 -0.29
CA LYS A 241 30.80 -25.83 1.09
C LYS A 241 31.03 -27.33 1.11
N ASP A 242 31.82 -27.79 2.06
CA ASP A 242 31.97 -29.21 2.34
C ASP A 242 30.74 -29.71 3.09
N THR A 243 29.92 -30.51 2.41
CA THR A 243 28.77 -31.21 2.98
C THR A 243 29.06 -32.68 3.24
N THR A 244 30.26 -33.16 2.92
CA THR A 244 30.59 -34.56 3.16
C THR A 244 30.68 -34.81 4.67
N PRO A 245 30.24 -35.98 5.15
CA PRO A 245 30.45 -36.38 6.54
C PRO A 245 31.90 -36.15 6.97
N ASN A 246 32.13 -35.68 8.20
CA ASN A 246 33.47 -35.31 8.72
C ASN A 246 34.56 -36.38 8.48
N MET A 247 34.20 -37.66 8.34
CA MET A 247 35.10 -38.77 8.03
C MET A 247 35.67 -38.77 6.60
N LEU A 248 35.08 -38.00 5.67
CA LEU A 248 35.46 -37.94 4.26
C LEU A 248 36.22 -36.65 3.90
N SER A 249 36.38 -35.71 4.84
CA SER A 249 37.09 -34.47 4.59
C SER A 249 38.60 -34.73 4.40
N LEU A 250 39.08 -34.50 3.18
CA LEU A 250 40.50 -34.61 2.86
C LEU A 250 41.25 -33.40 3.42
N LYS A 251 42.10 -33.64 4.43
CA LYS A 251 42.85 -32.57 5.10
C LYS A 251 43.64 -31.73 4.11
N GLY A 252 43.35 -30.43 4.06
CA GLY A 252 43.99 -29.47 3.15
C GLY A 252 43.44 -29.43 1.72
N TYR A 253 42.38 -30.18 1.43
CA TYR A 253 41.61 -30.07 0.19
C TYR A 253 40.30 -29.33 0.45
N HIS A 254 39.77 -28.71 -0.59
CA HIS A 254 38.47 -28.07 -0.58
C HIS A 254 37.59 -28.62 -1.71
N PRO A 255 36.29 -28.79 -1.47
CA PRO A 255 35.38 -29.19 -2.52
C PRO A 255 35.16 -28.02 -3.49
N TYR A 256 35.14 -28.35 -4.77
CA TYR A 256 34.88 -27.42 -5.85
C TYR A 256 34.09 -28.09 -6.96
N LEU A 257 33.45 -27.26 -7.77
CA LEU A 257 32.77 -27.64 -9.00
C LEU A 257 33.62 -27.22 -10.19
N ASN A 258 33.72 -28.09 -11.19
CA ASN A 258 34.46 -27.85 -12.43
C ASN A 258 33.64 -28.38 -13.60
N GLY A 259 32.87 -27.50 -14.25
CA GLY A 259 31.97 -27.88 -15.33
C GLY A 259 30.92 -28.88 -14.88
N SER A 260 31.05 -30.15 -15.28
CA SER A 260 30.15 -31.26 -14.93
C SER A 260 30.53 -32.02 -13.65
N THR A 261 31.69 -31.73 -13.07
CA THR A 261 32.28 -32.56 -12.00
C THR A 261 32.26 -31.85 -10.64
N TRP A 262 32.02 -32.63 -9.59
CA TRP A 262 32.22 -32.25 -8.18
C TRP A 262 33.43 -33.00 -7.63
N GLN A 263 34.43 -32.30 -7.10
CA GLN A 263 35.72 -32.90 -6.72
C GLN A 263 36.45 -32.13 -5.61
N TYR A 264 37.49 -32.73 -5.03
CA TYR A 264 38.37 -32.11 -4.03
C TYR A 264 39.73 -31.70 -4.61
N GLY A 265 40.21 -30.50 -4.23
CA GLY A 265 41.47 -29.93 -4.73
C GLY A 265 42.22 -29.10 -3.70
N LYS A 266 43.55 -29.01 -3.86
CA LYS A 266 44.43 -28.20 -3.00
C LYS A 266 44.56 -26.74 -3.44
N PHE A 267 44.11 -26.40 -4.65
CA PHE A 267 44.25 -25.06 -5.19
C PHE A 267 43.11 -24.16 -4.71
N LYS A 268 43.35 -22.85 -4.71
CA LYS A 268 42.36 -21.82 -4.37
C LYS A 268 41.63 -21.41 -5.65
N PRO A 269 40.35 -21.76 -5.83
CA PRO A 269 39.60 -21.39 -7.01
C PRO A 269 39.40 -19.88 -7.11
N ASP A 270 39.30 -19.34 -8.33
CA ASP A 270 39.09 -17.90 -8.59
C ASP A 270 37.66 -17.45 -8.28
N CYS A 271 36.70 -18.38 -8.30
CA CYS A 271 35.32 -18.17 -7.88
C CYS A 271 34.92 -19.01 -6.67
N SER A 272 33.92 -18.52 -5.94
CA SER A 272 33.19 -19.26 -4.92
C SER A 272 31.69 -19.13 -5.21
N ILE A 273 30.92 -20.19 -4.97
CA ILE A 273 29.46 -20.08 -4.98
C ILE A 273 28.98 -19.92 -3.54
N CYS A 274 28.27 -18.82 -3.29
CA CYS A 274 27.81 -18.40 -1.99
C CYS A 274 26.31 -18.60 -1.84
N GLU A 275 25.88 -18.95 -0.64
CA GLU A 275 24.49 -18.87 -0.22
C GLU A 275 24.23 -17.46 0.34
N THR A 276 23.23 -16.78 -0.22
CA THR A 276 22.70 -15.51 0.28
C THR A 276 21.19 -15.59 0.40
N LYS A 277 20.60 -14.65 1.14
CA LYS A 277 19.15 -14.46 1.13
C LYS A 277 18.74 -13.70 -0.15
N PRO A 278 17.54 -13.96 -0.69
CA PRO A 278 16.93 -13.11 -1.71
C PRO A 278 16.92 -11.63 -1.29
N GLN A 279 16.86 -10.74 -2.28
CA GLN A 279 16.76 -9.32 -2.01
C GLN A 279 15.36 -9.00 -1.45
N GLU A 280 15.33 -8.31 -0.32
CA GLU A 280 14.10 -7.86 0.35
C GLU A 280 14.01 -6.35 0.21
N ASP A 281 13.56 -5.91 -0.96
CA ASP A 281 13.21 -4.51 -1.12
C ASP A 281 11.82 -4.29 -0.55
N ALA A 282 11.69 -3.28 0.32
CA ALA A 282 10.40 -2.83 0.79
C ALA A 282 9.67 -2.16 -0.37
N VAL A 283 8.83 -2.95 -1.05
CA VAL A 283 7.96 -2.46 -2.11
C VAL A 283 6.85 -1.63 -1.48
N GLU A 284 6.61 -0.46 -2.04
CA GLU A 284 5.42 0.33 -1.72
C GLU A 284 4.63 0.65 -2.98
N MET A 285 3.30 0.51 -2.88
CA MET A 285 2.37 0.78 -3.97
C MET A 285 1.40 1.89 -3.56
N LEU A 286 1.23 2.88 -4.42
CA LEU A 286 0.41 4.04 -4.15
C LEU A 286 -0.48 4.38 -5.35
N LEU A 287 -1.79 4.47 -5.11
CA LEU A 287 -2.76 4.99 -6.06
C LEU A 287 -2.98 6.49 -5.87
N SER A 288 -2.97 7.22 -6.98
CA SER A 288 -3.18 8.67 -7.06
C SER A 288 -4.18 9.01 -8.16
N PHE A 289 -5.28 9.67 -7.80
CA PHE A 289 -6.35 10.06 -8.73
C PHE A 289 -6.27 11.56 -9.04
N GLU A 290 -6.02 11.90 -10.30
CA GLU A 290 -6.07 13.25 -10.82
C GLU A 290 -7.49 13.58 -11.30
N GLU A 291 -8.31 14.14 -10.41
CA GLU A 291 -9.73 14.44 -10.68
C GLU A 291 -9.93 15.29 -11.95
N LYS A 292 -9.09 16.32 -12.16
CA LYS A 292 -9.16 17.20 -13.34
C LYS A 292 -8.94 16.48 -14.67
N LYS A 293 -7.99 15.54 -14.71
CA LYS A 293 -7.69 14.72 -15.89
C LYS A 293 -8.52 13.42 -15.93
N SER A 294 -9.30 13.15 -14.87
CA SER A 294 -9.99 11.89 -14.63
C SER A 294 -9.08 10.69 -14.95
N THR A 295 -7.87 10.71 -14.38
CA THR A 295 -6.84 9.69 -14.61
C THR A 295 -6.34 9.16 -13.27
N LEU A 296 -6.18 7.84 -13.20
CA LEU A 296 -5.71 7.14 -12.00
C LEU A 296 -4.35 6.51 -12.31
N PHE A 297 -3.37 6.81 -11.47
CA PHE A 297 -2.03 6.25 -11.56
C PHE A 297 -1.73 5.35 -10.37
N LEU A 298 -1.01 4.26 -10.64
CA LEU A 298 -0.36 3.42 -9.64
C LEU A 298 1.14 3.67 -9.70
N LEU A 299 1.69 4.19 -8.61
CA LEU A 299 3.12 4.38 -8.40
C LEU A 299 3.64 3.19 -7.61
N VAL A 300 4.70 2.55 -8.11
CA VAL A 300 5.33 1.38 -7.49
C VAL A 300 6.79 1.69 -7.23
N TYR A 301 7.13 1.84 -5.95
CA TYR A 301 8.47 2.07 -5.47
C TYR A 301 9.18 0.73 -5.22
N SER A 302 10.44 0.63 -5.63
CA SER A 302 11.25 -0.59 -5.53
C SER A 302 10.56 -1.81 -6.16
N PRO A 303 10.06 -1.74 -7.41
CA PRO A 303 9.32 -2.82 -8.07
C PRO A 303 10.08 -4.15 -8.12
N GLU A 304 11.40 -4.18 -7.96
CA GLU A 304 12.25 -5.38 -7.91
C GLU A 304 11.91 -6.31 -6.75
N GLY A 305 11.27 -5.80 -5.70
CA GLY A 305 10.73 -6.64 -4.63
C GLY A 305 9.44 -7.37 -5.02
N ILE A 306 8.81 -7.03 -6.16
CA ILE A 306 7.60 -7.68 -6.68
C ILE A 306 7.96 -8.91 -7.51
N LYS A 307 7.18 -9.97 -7.33
CA LYS A 307 7.27 -11.20 -8.11
C LYS A 307 6.93 -10.96 -9.58
N HIS A 308 7.72 -11.56 -10.45
CA HIS A 308 7.45 -11.58 -11.88
C HIS A 308 6.60 -12.80 -12.27
N ASP A 309 5.59 -12.59 -13.12
CA ASP A 309 4.97 -13.63 -13.93
C ASP A 309 5.50 -13.46 -15.36
N LYS A 310 6.38 -14.38 -15.78
CA LYS A 310 7.20 -14.25 -17.00
C LYS A 310 8.01 -12.95 -16.95
N ASP A 311 7.77 -12.02 -17.88
CA ASP A 311 8.50 -10.76 -18.00
C ASP A 311 7.75 -9.56 -17.37
N LYS A 312 6.60 -9.79 -16.71
CA LYS A 312 5.77 -8.71 -16.13
C LYS A 312 5.67 -8.83 -14.62
N TYR A 313 5.63 -7.69 -13.93
CA TYR A 313 5.34 -7.65 -12.51
C TYR A 313 3.91 -8.16 -12.24
N SER A 314 3.75 -9.02 -11.24
CA SER A 314 2.46 -9.59 -10.83
C SER A 314 1.65 -8.58 -10.03
N ILE A 315 1.18 -7.52 -10.71
CA ILE A 315 0.36 -6.45 -10.14
C ILE A 315 -1.06 -6.58 -10.69
N TYR A 316 -2.03 -6.54 -9.79
CA TYR A 316 -3.45 -6.73 -10.10
C TYR A 316 -4.26 -5.62 -9.48
N CYS A 317 -4.96 -4.85 -10.30
CA CYS A 317 -5.83 -3.79 -9.81
C CYS A 317 -7.30 -4.21 -9.86
N PHE A 318 -8.07 -3.69 -8.93
CA PHE A 318 -9.46 -4.04 -8.71
C PHE A 318 -10.30 -2.79 -8.47
N THR A 319 -11.60 -2.90 -8.77
CA THR A 319 -12.59 -1.90 -8.42
C THR A 319 -13.94 -2.51 -8.08
N ASN A 320 -14.72 -1.81 -7.25
CA ASN A 320 -16.16 -2.05 -7.05
C ASN A 320 -17.04 -1.09 -7.87
N SER A 321 -16.45 -0.38 -8.85
CA SER A 321 -17.18 0.56 -9.71
C SER A 321 -18.14 -0.14 -10.70
N ALA A 322 -17.86 -1.41 -11.05
CA ALA A 322 -18.64 -2.15 -12.02
C ALA A 322 -20.10 -2.37 -11.58
N LYS A 323 -21.01 -2.42 -12.55
CA LYS A 323 -22.44 -2.49 -12.27
C LYS A 323 -22.87 -3.86 -11.71
N ASP A 324 -22.35 -4.93 -12.30
CA ASP A 324 -22.89 -6.28 -12.13
C ASP A 324 -21.96 -7.17 -11.27
N HIS A 325 -20.92 -6.60 -10.66
CA HIS A 325 -19.90 -7.33 -9.90
C HIS A 325 -19.46 -6.57 -8.64
N LEU A 326 -19.38 -7.27 -7.51
CA LEU A 326 -18.87 -6.73 -6.23
C LEU A 326 -17.41 -6.27 -6.33
N LYS A 327 -16.63 -6.96 -7.16
CA LYS A 327 -15.22 -6.74 -7.41
C LYS A 327 -14.94 -7.08 -8.87
N THR A 328 -14.23 -6.21 -9.55
CA THR A 328 -13.85 -6.37 -10.97
C THR A 328 -12.36 -6.11 -11.10
N LYS A 329 -11.66 -7.04 -11.73
CA LYS A 329 -10.26 -6.84 -12.15
C LYS A 329 -10.22 -5.84 -13.30
N ILE A 330 -9.27 -4.92 -13.26
CA ILE A 330 -9.08 -3.88 -14.25
C ILE A 330 -7.66 -3.92 -14.80
N ASP A 331 -7.53 -3.50 -16.05
CA ASP A 331 -6.24 -3.49 -16.73
C ASP A 331 -5.40 -2.29 -16.27
N ILE A 332 -4.08 -2.49 -16.36
CA ILE A 332 -3.07 -1.47 -16.10
C ILE A 332 -2.12 -1.38 -17.29
N ASP A 333 -1.76 -0.15 -17.64
CA ASP A 333 -0.84 0.14 -18.73
C ASP A 333 0.45 0.72 -18.16
N ASP A 334 1.60 0.19 -18.60
CA ASP A 334 2.92 0.77 -18.32
C ASP A 334 2.97 2.20 -18.89
N VAL A 335 3.22 3.20 -18.04
CA VAL A 335 3.41 4.60 -18.50
C VAL A 335 4.89 4.98 -18.45
N TYR A 336 5.54 4.68 -17.34
CA TYR A 336 6.89 5.14 -17.09
C TYR A 336 7.68 4.16 -16.21
N LYS A 337 8.95 3.97 -16.52
CA LYS A 337 9.89 3.14 -15.75
C LYS A 337 11.17 3.93 -15.52
N TYR A 338 11.45 4.25 -14.27
CA TYR A 338 12.68 4.89 -13.83
C TYR A 338 13.54 3.87 -13.09
N ALA A 339 14.75 3.69 -13.59
CA ALA A 339 15.80 2.96 -12.90
C ALA A 339 17.04 3.85 -12.93
N ASP A 340 17.40 4.42 -11.79
CA ASP A 340 18.67 5.13 -11.65
C ASP A 340 19.80 4.10 -11.61
N LYS A 341 20.38 3.83 -12.77
CA LYS A 341 21.58 3.02 -12.88
C LYS A 341 22.78 3.95 -12.85
N ASP A 342 23.19 4.34 -11.65
CA ASP A 342 24.48 4.99 -11.48
C ASP A 342 25.57 4.00 -11.92
N GLU A 343 26.17 4.21 -13.09
CA GLU A 343 27.16 3.30 -13.69
C GLU A 343 28.39 3.10 -12.78
N ASN A 344 28.61 4.00 -11.82
CA ASN A 344 29.77 3.99 -10.93
C ASN A 344 29.43 3.58 -9.48
N ASN A 345 28.17 3.63 -9.03
CA ASN A 345 27.75 3.22 -7.70
C ASN A 345 26.96 1.90 -7.71
N LYS A 346 27.42 0.94 -6.91
CA LYS A 346 26.88 -0.43 -6.84
C LYS A 346 25.52 -0.57 -6.15
N THR A 347 24.84 0.52 -5.86
CA THR A 347 23.52 0.50 -5.19
C THR A 347 22.60 1.47 -5.92
N PRO A 348 21.62 0.99 -6.71
CA PRO A 348 20.56 1.85 -7.22
C PRO A 348 19.84 2.47 -6.03
N SER A 349 19.73 3.80 -6.04
CA SER A 349 19.22 4.57 -4.91
C SER A 349 17.71 4.32 -4.69
N TYR A 350 16.97 4.03 -5.77
CA TYR A 350 15.58 3.55 -5.81
C TYR A 350 15.14 3.43 -7.28
N SER A 351 14.10 2.66 -7.53
CA SER A 351 13.45 2.44 -8.83
C SER A 351 11.96 2.74 -8.68
N LEU A 352 11.34 3.26 -9.75
CA LEU A 352 9.94 3.62 -9.78
C LEU A 352 9.31 3.13 -11.08
N ASN A 353 8.23 2.37 -10.97
CA ASN A 353 7.34 2.10 -12.10
C ASN A 353 6.02 2.83 -11.89
N VAL A 354 5.53 3.47 -12.95
CA VAL A 354 4.23 4.14 -12.95
C VAL A 354 3.33 3.48 -13.98
N TYR A 355 2.15 3.09 -13.52
CA TYR A 355 1.11 2.47 -14.33
C TYR A 355 -0.12 3.38 -14.38
N LYS A 356 -0.80 3.42 -15.52
CA LYS A 356 -2.13 4.00 -15.65
C LYS A 356 -3.15 2.90 -15.40
N VAL A 357 -4.11 3.18 -14.52
CA VAL A 357 -5.15 2.24 -14.14
C VAL A 357 -6.44 2.57 -14.88
N GLU A 358 -7.06 1.58 -15.53
CA GLU A 358 -8.30 1.77 -16.27
C GLU A 358 -9.45 2.20 -15.33
N LEU A 359 -10.12 3.31 -15.65
CA LEU A 359 -11.28 3.80 -14.90
C LEU A 359 -12.60 3.34 -15.52
N LYS A 360 -13.52 2.87 -14.68
CA LYS A 360 -14.89 2.54 -15.06
C LYS A 360 -15.80 3.77 -15.02
N GLU A 361 -17.03 3.61 -15.53
CA GLU A 361 -17.99 4.72 -15.70
C GLU A 361 -18.37 5.36 -14.35
N TYR A 362 -18.69 4.53 -13.36
CA TYR A 362 -19.24 4.98 -12.09
C TYR A 362 -18.15 5.30 -11.07
N MET A 363 -18.52 6.04 -10.03
CA MET A 363 -17.64 6.22 -8.89
C MET A 363 -17.49 4.89 -8.13
N GLY A 364 -16.27 4.56 -7.76
CA GLY A 364 -15.96 3.35 -7.00
C GLY A 364 -14.61 3.43 -6.32
N GLU A 365 -14.36 2.54 -5.38
CA GLU A 365 -13.04 2.33 -4.80
C GLU A 365 -12.16 1.54 -5.78
N TYR A 366 -10.89 1.91 -5.82
CA TYR A 366 -9.84 1.26 -6.57
C TYR A 366 -8.71 0.89 -5.61
N TRP A 367 -8.14 -0.28 -5.80
CA TRP A 367 -6.96 -0.74 -5.08
C TRP A 367 -6.19 -1.73 -5.94
N CYS A 368 -4.90 -1.88 -5.67
CA CYS A 368 -4.05 -2.83 -6.35
C CYS A 368 -3.35 -3.74 -5.34
N GLU A 369 -3.15 -4.98 -5.75
CA GLU A 369 -2.47 -6.01 -4.99
C GLU A 369 -1.31 -6.53 -5.85
N ALA A 370 -0.18 -6.75 -5.20
CA ALA A 370 0.99 -7.37 -5.79
C ALA A 370 1.53 -8.42 -4.83
N PHE A 371 2.47 -9.21 -5.30
CA PHE A 371 3.08 -10.24 -4.49
C PHE A 371 4.55 -9.94 -4.34
N SER A 372 5.03 -9.88 -3.10
CA SER A 372 6.45 -9.77 -2.85
C SER A 372 7.17 -11.04 -3.34
N SER A 373 8.49 -11.00 -3.40
CA SER A 373 9.29 -12.21 -3.56
C SER A 373 8.89 -13.28 -2.54
N ARG A 374 8.61 -12.90 -1.29
CA ARG A 374 8.11 -13.78 -0.21
C ARG A 374 6.64 -14.17 -0.33
N MET A 375 5.97 -13.82 -1.42
CA MET A 375 4.57 -14.14 -1.65
C MET A 375 3.61 -13.47 -0.67
N SER A 376 4.09 -12.52 0.13
CA SER A 376 3.22 -11.67 0.91
C SER A 376 2.49 -10.72 -0.03
N ILE A 377 1.19 -10.54 0.22
CA ILE A 377 0.38 -9.58 -0.53
C ILE A 377 0.85 -8.17 -0.14
N ILE A 378 1.35 -7.42 -1.11
CA ILE A 378 1.60 -5.99 -1.03
C ILE A 378 0.31 -5.32 -1.51
N LYS A 379 -0.22 -4.37 -0.75
CA LYS A 379 -1.45 -3.65 -1.10
C LYS A 379 -1.17 -2.18 -1.29
N SER A 380 -1.83 -1.57 -2.26
CA SER A 380 -1.90 -0.11 -2.34
C SER A 380 -2.90 0.44 -1.32
N ASN A 381 -2.90 1.76 -1.14
CA ASN A 381 -4.05 2.46 -0.57
C ASN A 381 -5.30 2.22 -1.44
N LYS A 382 -6.47 2.40 -0.82
CA LYS A 382 -7.74 2.51 -1.53
C LYS A 382 -7.99 3.97 -1.92
N ILE A 383 -8.47 4.20 -3.12
CA ILE A 383 -8.88 5.54 -3.56
C ILE A 383 -10.20 5.49 -4.30
N VAL A 384 -11.03 6.50 -4.12
CA VAL A 384 -12.26 6.64 -4.88
C VAL A 384 -11.96 7.40 -6.17
N ALA A 385 -12.28 6.78 -7.30
CA ALA A 385 -12.03 7.36 -8.62
C ALA A 385 -13.19 7.08 -9.58
N TYR A 386 -13.19 7.81 -10.70
CA TYR A 386 -14.22 7.71 -11.72
C TYR A 386 -13.70 8.27 -13.04
N SER A 387 -14.18 7.74 -14.16
CA SER A 387 -13.85 8.29 -15.48
C SER A 387 -14.57 9.61 -15.75
N ARG A 388 -15.81 9.79 -15.24
CA ARG A 388 -16.58 11.03 -15.31
C ARG A 388 -17.48 11.18 -14.08
N LYS A 389 -17.42 12.32 -13.40
CA LYS A 389 -18.39 12.60 -12.32
C LYS A 389 -19.76 12.86 -12.93
N LYS A 390 -20.73 11.98 -12.64
CA LYS A 390 -22.13 12.16 -13.01
C LYS A 390 -22.97 12.00 -11.75
N GLY A 391 -23.79 13.00 -11.44
CA GLY A 391 -24.70 12.99 -10.29
C GLY A 391 -24.04 12.74 -8.93
N ASN A 392 -24.81 12.15 -8.02
CA ASN A 392 -24.44 11.89 -6.63
C ASN A 392 -24.41 10.38 -6.37
N GLU A 393 -23.62 9.96 -5.39
CA GLU A 393 -23.54 8.58 -4.93
C GLU A 393 -24.15 8.43 -3.52
N TYR A 394 -24.99 7.41 -3.35
CA TYR A 394 -25.62 7.10 -2.06
C TYR A 394 -25.42 5.63 -1.66
N SER A 395 -25.21 5.40 -0.37
CA SER A 395 -25.16 4.09 0.25
C SER A 395 -26.51 3.74 0.87
N LEU A 396 -27.04 2.58 0.50
CA LEU A 396 -28.36 2.06 0.89
C LEU A 396 -28.20 0.66 1.46
N ARG A 397 -28.41 0.48 2.77
CA ARG A 397 -28.48 -0.86 3.37
C ARG A 397 -29.92 -1.27 3.58
N ILE A 398 -30.27 -2.45 3.07
CA ILE A 398 -31.61 -3.01 3.19
C ILE A 398 -31.56 -4.47 3.66
N ILE A 399 -32.59 -4.88 4.39
CA ILE A 399 -32.85 -6.26 4.76
C ILE A 399 -34.13 -6.70 4.03
N ILE A 400 -34.02 -7.73 3.21
CA ILE A 400 -35.14 -8.31 2.48
C ILE A 400 -35.52 -9.63 3.18
N ASN A 401 -36.77 -9.71 3.63
CA ASN A 401 -37.36 -10.95 4.15
C ASN A 401 -38.15 -11.65 3.04
N ASN A 402 -38.33 -12.97 3.17
CA ASN A 402 -39.02 -13.80 2.21
C ASN A 402 -38.43 -13.72 0.77
N VAL A 403 -37.11 -13.57 0.63
CA VAL A 403 -36.40 -13.37 -0.65
C VAL A 403 -36.78 -14.40 -1.71
N CYS A 404 -36.74 -15.70 -1.40
CA CYS A 404 -37.03 -16.81 -2.30
C CYS A 404 -38.51 -16.91 -2.71
N LYS A 405 -39.41 -16.24 -1.99
CA LYS A 405 -40.81 -16.11 -2.40
C LYS A 405 -40.96 -15.12 -3.56
N PHE A 406 -40.18 -14.05 -3.58
CA PHE A 406 -40.27 -12.98 -4.59
C PHE A 406 -39.27 -13.20 -5.72
N TYR A 407 -38.10 -13.76 -5.41
CA TYR A 407 -37.03 -13.99 -6.34
C TYR A 407 -36.81 -15.49 -6.48
N SER A 408 -36.74 -15.97 -7.72
CA SER A 408 -36.33 -17.35 -7.95
C SER A 408 -34.90 -17.50 -7.44
N CYS A 409 -34.73 -18.15 -6.28
CA CYS A 409 -33.43 -18.55 -5.71
C CYS A 409 -32.67 -19.58 -6.56
N LYS A 410 -33.01 -19.67 -7.85
CA LYS A 410 -32.19 -20.30 -8.88
C LYS A 410 -31.01 -19.38 -9.17
N MET A 411 -29.82 -19.92 -8.98
CA MET A 411 -28.55 -19.21 -8.85
C MET A 411 -28.11 -18.40 -10.07
N ASP A 412 -28.55 -18.78 -11.27
CA ASP A 412 -28.13 -18.10 -12.50
C ASP A 412 -28.63 -16.65 -12.51
N LYS A 413 -27.70 -15.70 -12.37
CA LYS A 413 -27.97 -14.24 -12.32
C LYS A 413 -28.76 -13.77 -11.10
N PHE A 414 -28.50 -14.37 -9.93
CA PHE A 414 -29.12 -13.95 -8.66
C PHE A 414 -29.06 -12.44 -8.42
N TYR A 415 -27.89 -11.83 -8.63
CA TYR A 415 -27.66 -10.38 -8.47
C TYR A 415 -28.54 -9.52 -9.39
N ASP A 416 -28.64 -9.88 -10.68
CA ASP A 416 -29.47 -9.15 -11.64
C ASP A 416 -30.95 -9.18 -11.28
N ARG A 417 -31.40 -10.28 -10.64
CA ARG A 417 -32.80 -10.53 -10.28
C ARG A 417 -33.20 -9.89 -8.96
N ILE A 418 -32.33 -9.87 -7.94
CA ILE A 418 -32.62 -9.19 -6.65
C ILE A 418 -32.82 -7.70 -6.85
N LEU A 419 -32.07 -7.11 -7.79
CA LEU A 419 -32.28 -5.74 -8.25
C LEU A 419 -33.54 -5.70 -9.13
N ASP A 420 -34.69 -5.99 -8.53
CA ASP A 420 -36.00 -6.04 -9.17
C ASP A 420 -36.34 -4.73 -9.88
N ASP A 421 -37.32 -4.80 -10.78
CA ASP A 421 -37.96 -3.63 -11.35
C ASP A 421 -38.46 -2.68 -10.27
N ASP A 422 -38.85 -3.16 -9.08
CA ASP A 422 -39.33 -2.33 -7.98
C ASP A 422 -38.28 -1.34 -7.44
N LEU A 423 -37.09 -1.80 -7.06
CA LEU A 423 -36.01 -0.89 -6.59
C LEU A 423 -35.54 0.00 -7.74
N LYS A 424 -35.42 -0.54 -8.96
CA LYS A 424 -35.08 0.23 -10.16
C LYS A 424 -36.13 1.31 -10.45
N ASN A 425 -37.41 1.02 -10.25
CA ASN A 425 -38.52 1.96 -10.47
C ASN A 425 -38.51 3.12 -9.49
N ILE A 426 -38.12 2.90 -8.22
CA ILE A 426 -37.96 3.96 -7.21
C ILE A 426 -37.03 5.05 -7.73
N PHE A 427 -35.87 4.64 -8.24
CA PHE A 427 -34.82 5.56 -8.64
C PHE A 427 -34.80 5.86 -10.14
N LYS A 428 -35.76 5.32 -10.91
CA LYS A 428 -35.90 5.54 -12.37
C LYS A 428 -36.03 7.02 -12.72
N ARG A 429 -36.65 7.83 -11.85
CA ARG A 429 -36.81 9.28 -12.06
C ARG A 429 -35.48 10.05 -12.13
N TYR A 430 -34.41 9.48 -11.57
CA TYR A 430 -33.09 10.08 -11.50
C TYR A 430 -32.09 9.53 -12.53
N ASP A 431 -32.54 8.66 -13.44
CA ASP A 431 -31.67 7.90 -14.34
C ASP A 431 -30.51 7.27 -13.55
N SER A 432 -30.86 6.52 -12.51
CA SER A 432 -29.90 5.97 -11.56
C SER A 432 -29.48 4.55 -11.91
N VAL A 433 -28.34 4.15 -11.36
CA VAL A 433 -27.83 2.80 -11.40
C VAL A 433 -27.69 2.30 -9.98
N ILE A 434 -28.26 1.13 -9.71
CA ILE A 434 -28.13 0.45 -8.42
C ILE A 434 -27.10 -0.67 -8.58
N ARG A 435 -26.13 -0.70 -7.66
CA ARG A 435 -25.03 -1.67 -7.66
C ARG A 435 -24.99 -2.37 -6.32
N VAL A 436 -24.73 -3.66 -6.32
CA VAL A 436 -24.48 -4.39 -5.08
C VAL A 436 -23.03 -4.15 -4.68
N MET A 437 -22.81 -3.78 -3.43
CA MET A 437 -21.47 -3.50 -2.90
C MET A 437 -21.01 -4.52 -1.88
N GLU A 438 -21.93 -5.05 -1.06
CA GLU A 438 -21.63 -6.05 -0.05
C GLU A 438 -22.89 -6.86 0.30
N ILE A 439 -22.72 -8.14 0.65
CA ILE A 439 -23.77 -8.96 1.26
C ILE A 439 -23.31 -9.33 2.67
N PHE A 440 -24.02 -8.84 3.68
CA PHE A 440 -23.70 -9.12 5.08
C PHE A 440 -24.20 -10.49 5.52
N LYS A 441 -25.39 -10.87 5.04
CA LYS A 441 -26.04 -12.13 5.41
C LYS A 441 -26.91 -12.64 4.29
N PHE A 442 -26.81 -13.93 3.99
CA PHE A 442 -27.76 -14.63 3.15
C PHE A 442 -28.17 -15.95 3.82
N ASP A 443 -29.42 -16.03 4.24
CA ASP A 443 -29.96 -17.17 4.97
C ASP A 443 -31.16 -17.74 4.22
N ILE A 444 -30.92 -18.84 3.50
CA ILE A 444 -31.95 -19.50 2.67
C ILE A 444 -33.07 -20.08 3.54
N PHE A 445 -32.76 -20.51 4.76
CA PHE A 445 -33.74 -21.18 5.63
C PHE A 445 -34.70 -20.18 6.26
N ASN A 446 -34.18 -19.03 6.70
CA ASN A 446 -34.99 -17.94 7.23
C ASN A 446 -35.48 -16.97 6.14
N ASP A 447 -35.03 -17.18 4.91
CA ASP A 447 -35.35 -16.38 3.74
C ASP A 447 -35.01 -14.89 3.90
N VAL A 448 -33.83 -14.60 4.46
CA VAL A 448 -33.34 -13.25 4.78
C VAL A 448 -32.09 -12.91 3.98
N LEU A 449 -32.07 -11.73 3.37
CA LEU A 449 -30.91 -11.13 2.71
C LEU A 449 -30.64 -9.75 3.29
N ASP A 450 -29.45 -9.55 3.87
CA ASP A 450 -28.94 -8.24 4.32
C ASP A 450 -27.84 -7.80 3.36
N ILE A 451 -28.10 -6.69 2.66
CA ILE A 451 -27.33 -6.27 1.48
C ILE A 451 -27.07 -4.78 1.50
N LEU A 452 -25.86 -4.41 1.09
CA LEU A 452 -25.43 -3.04 0.86
C LEU A 452 -25.50 -2.74 -0.64
N LEU A 453 -26.20 -1.67 -0.97
CA LEU A 453 -26.37 -1.17 -2.32
C LEU A 453 -25.79 0.23 -2.43
N HIS A 454 -25.25 0.52 -3.60
CA HIS A 454 -24.90 1.88 -4.02
C HIS A 454 -25.88 2.36 -5.08
N VAL A 455 -26.36 3.60 -4.94
CA VAL A 455 -27.27 4.25 -5.86
C VAL A 455 -26.54 5.44 -6.47
N SER A 456 -26.10 5.28 -7.72
CA SER A 456 -25.45 6.33 -8.51
C SER A 456 -26.50 7.06 -9.33
N THR A 457 -26.72 8.35 -9.10
CA THR A 457 -27.59 9.17 -9.95
C THR A 457 -26.78 9.77 -11.11
N ARG A 458 -27.43 10.13 -12.22
CA ARG A 458 -26.74 10.76 -13.37
C ARG A 458 -27.01 12.24 -13.53
N LYS A 459 -28.00 12.76 -12.80
CA LYS A 459 -28.38 14.18 -12.86
C LYS A 459 -27.55 14.96 -11.85
N ASN A 460 -26.97 16.07 -12.28
CA ASN A 460 -26.27 17.00 -11.39
C ASN A 460 -27.31 17.86 -10.64
N LEU A 461 -28.03 17.25 -9.71
CA LEU A 461 -28.93 17.95 -8.79
C LEU A 461 -28.18 18.28 -7.49
N ASP A 462 -28.70 19.27 -6.76
CA ASP A 462 -28.26 19.53 -5.38
C ASP A 462 -28.42 18.25 -4.54
N VAL A 463 -27.33 17.85 -3.90
CA VAL A 463 -27.25 16.58 -3.16
C VAL A 463 -28.27 16.50 -2.02
N THR A 464 -28.56 17.63 -1.38
CA THR A 464 -29.47 17.71 -0.24
C THR A 464 -30.91 17.54 -0.70
N ALA A 465 -31.32 18.29 -1.73
CA ALA A 465 -32.65 18.18 -2.31
C ALA A 465 -32.90 16.79 -2.91
N GLU A 466 -31.92 16.23 -3.63
CA GLU A 466 -32.00 14.88 -4.19
C GLU A 466 -32.11 13.81 -3.10
N TYR A 467 -31.27 13.91 -2.05
CA TYR A 467 -31.32 12.98 -0.93
C TYR A 467 -32.70 12.93 -0.28
N TYR A 468 -33.25 14.09 0.13
CA TYR A 468 -34.53 14.12 0.85
C TYR A 468 -35.69 13.62 -0.03
N ASN A 469 -35.64 13.88 -1.34
CA ASN A 469 -36.64 13.37 -2.26
C ASN A 469 -36.55 11.83 -2.37
N CYS A 470 -35.35 11.28 -2.59
CA CYS A 470 -35.11 9.84 -2.57
C CYS A 470 -35.53 9.18 -1.24
N PHE A 471 -35.13 9.77 -0.12
CA PHE A 471 -35.44 9.27 1.22
C PHE A 471 -36.94 9.24 1.50
N SER A 472 -37.69 10.27 1.09
CA SER A 472 -39.15 10.31 1.25
C SER A 472 -39.86 9.18 0.50
N ILE A 473 -39.37 8.84 -0.69
CA ILE A 473 -39.90 7.72 -1.49
C ILE A 473 -39.56 6.40 -0.80
N LEU A 474 -38.30 6.24 -0.37
CA LEU A 474 -37.84 5.04 0.36
C LEU A 474 -38.68 4.78 1.62
N GLN A 475 -39.00 5.81 2.40
CA GLN A 475 -39.86 5.69 3.59
C GLN A 475 -41.26 5.15 3.28
N PHE A 476 -41.84 5.48 2.12
CA PHE A 476 -43.12 4.92 1.69
C PHE A 476 -43.01 3.40 1.41
N PHE A 477 -41.89 2.94 0.86
CA PHE A 477 -41.64 1.53 0.60
C PHE A 477 -41.37 0.70 1.86
N ASN A 478 -40.75 1.31 2.87
CA ASN A 478 -40.49 0.66 4.17
C ASN A 478 -41.79 0.13 4.83
N ASN A 479 -42.93 0.76 4.53
CA ASN A 479 -44.22 0.41 5.12
C ASN A 479 -45.04 -0.59 4.29
N THR A 480 -44.63 -0.93 3.06
CA THR A 480 -45.48 -1.64 2.10
C THR A 480 -44.92 -2.98 1.64
N LYS A 481 -43.70 -3.36 2.02
CA LYS A 481 -43.00 -4.55 1.50
C LYS A 481 -42.19 -5.30 2.56
N ASN A 482 -41.75 -6.52 2.23
CA ASN A 482 -40.79 -7.30 3.03
C ASN A 482 -39.35 -6.72 3.02
N ILE A 483 -39.20 -5.43 2.72
CA ILE A 483 -37.92 -4.74 2.63
C ILE A 483 -37.86 -3.76 3.79
N GLN A 484 -36.91 -3.97 4.69
CA GLN A 484 -36.58 -3.05 5.77
C GLN A 484 -35.39 -2.20 5.33
N ILE A 485 -35.56 -0.88 5.31
CA ILE A 485 -34.44 0.04 5.08
C ILE A 485 -33.71 0.25 6.40
N VAL A 486 -32.43 -0.13 6.45
CA VAL A 486 -31.58 0.06 7.63
C VAL A 486 -31.05 1.49 7.65
N TYR A 487 -30.49 1.95 6.53
CA TYR A 487 -30.11 3.35 6.34
C TYR A 487 -30.02 3.71 4.87
N PHE A 488 -30.10 5.01 4.60
CA PHE A 488 -29.77 5.63 3.32
C PHE A 488 -28.89 6.84 3.61
N LYS A 489 -27.70 6.92 3.03
CA LYS A 489 -26.68 7.94 3.33
C LYS A 489 -26.01 8.40 2.04
N SER A 490 -25.50 9.62 2.01
CA SER A 490 -24.59 10.03 0.92
C SER A 490 -23.23 9.36 1.09
N SER A 491 -22.61 8.92 -0.01
CA SER A 491 -21.30 8.27 -0.02
C SER A 491 -20.13 9.27 -0.02
N GLU A 492 -20.41 10.57 -0.06
CA GLU A 492 -19.39 11.62 -0.13
C GLU A 492 -19.49 12.67 1.00
N LEU A 493 -20.71 12.90 1.51
CA LEU A 493 -21.04 14.09 2.27
C LEU A 493 -21.96 13.78 3.45
N CYS A 494 -21.65 14.31 4.63
CA CYS A 494 -22.62 14.44 5.71
C CYS A 494 -23.59 15.55 5.36
N LEU A 495 -24.88 15.23 5.42
CA LEU A 495 -25.96 16.15 5.09
C LEU A 495 -26.13 17.22 6.17
N PRO A 496 -26.70 18.39 5.83
CA PRO A 496 -26.96 19.42 6.82
C PRO A 496 -27.88 18.92 7.95
N GLU A 497 -27.51 19.23 9.19
CA GLU A 497 -28.27 18.83 10.39
C GLU A 497 -28.44 20.02 11.34
N LYS A 498 -29.54 20.01 12.09
CA LYS A 498 -29.79 20.97 13.17
C LYS A 498 -29.94 20.22 14.49
N ILE A 499 -29.16 20.59 15.50
CA ILE A 499 -29.16 19.96 16.82
C ILE A 499 -29.32 21.04 17.88
N LYS A 500 -30.23 20.81 18.85
CA LYS A 500 -30.44 21.73 19.97
C LYS A 500 -29.58 21.32 21.17
N ILE A 501 -28.70 22.21 21.63
CA ILE A 501 -27.83 22.04 22.80
C ILE A 501 -28.03 23.25 23.73
N ASN A 502 -28.35 23.03 25.01
CA ASN A 502 -28.46 24.10 26.01
C ASN A 502 -29.26 25.33 25.52
N ASN A 503 -30.46 25.09 24.98
CA ASN A 503 -31.34 26.07 24.33
C ASN A 503 -30.85 26.74 23.03
N THR A 504 -29.63 26.48 22.58
CA THR A 504 -29.10 26.96 21.29
C THR A 504 -29.32 25.89 20.22
N GLU A 505 -29.92 26.26 19.09
CA GLU A 505 -29.96 25.41 17.90
C GLU A 505 -28.67 25.63 17.10
N LEU A 506 -27.89 24.57 16.89
CA LEU A 506 -26.69 24.58 16.07
C LEU A 506 -26.98 23.91 14.73
N SER A 507 -26.64 24.60 13.66
CA SER A 507 -26.75 24.18 12.26
C SER A 507 -25.38 23.75 11.75
N TRP A 508 -25.30 22.52 11.27
CA TRP A 508 -24.10 21.91 10.71
C TRP A 508 -24.18 21.90 9.18
N PRO A 509 -23.21 22.48 8.46
CA PRO A 509 -23.27 22.61 7.02
C PRO A 509 -22.93 21.28 6.31
N LEU A 510 -23.33 21.15 5.04
CA LEU A 510 -22.95 20.02 4.19
C LEU A 510 -21.42 19.85 4.17
N THR A 511 -20.92 18.68 4.60
CA THR A 511 -19.49 18.49 4.88
C THR A 511 -18.96 17.19 4.29
N LYS A 512 -17.77 17.21 3.68
CA LYS A 512 -17.12 16.02 3.10
C LYS A 512 -16.63 15.05 4.16
N ILE A 513 -16.67 13.76 3.86
CA ILE A 513 -16.05 12.71 4.70
C ILE A 513 -14.58 13.07 5.00
N GLY A 514 -14.17 12.89 6.26
CA GLY A 514 -12.85 13.21 6.79
C GLY A 514 -12.62 14.70 7.06
N VAL A 515 -13.64 15.56 6.96
CA VAL A 515 -13.54 17.00 7.22
C VAL A 515 -14.30 17.35 8.50
N ALA A 516 -13.68 18.16 9.34
CA ALA A 516 -14.32 18.79 10.49
C ALA A 516 -15.07 20.05 10.05
N ALA A 517 -16.27 20.25 10.58
CA ALA A 517 -17.07 21.44 10.37
C ALA A 517 -17.26 22.21 11.68
N VAL A 518 -17.43 23.52 11.53
CA VAL A 518 -17.89 24.42 12.59
C VAL A 518 -19.37 24.71 12.37
N SER A 519 -20.14 24.85 13.45
CA SER A 519 -21.54 25.27 13.37
C SER A 519 -21.69 26.69 12.75
N GLU A 520 -22.80 26.96 12.09
CA GLU A 520 -23.06 28.29 11.51
C GLU A 520 -23.27 29.36 12.61
N GLU A 521 -23.87 28.94 13.71
CA GLU A 521 -23.97 29.64 14.98
C GLU A 521 -22.65 29.57 15.74
N LEU A 522 -22.34 30.64 16.47
CA LEU A 522 -21.08 30.74 17.19
C LEU A 522 -21.22 30.02 18.51
N CYS A 523 -20.64 28.82 18.59
CA CYS A 523 -20.55 28.04 19.82
C CYS A 523 -19.06 27.88 20.16
N LEU A 524 -18.65 28.51 21.25
CA LEU A 524 -17.27 28.48 21.73
C LEU A 524 -17.14 27.62 22.99
N MET A 525 -16.04 26.90 23.05
CA MET A 525 -15.56 26.15 24.20
C MET A 525 -14.86 27.08 25.21
N GLU A 526 -14.55 26.58 26.41
CA GLU A 526 -13.89 27.34 27.48
C GLU A 526 -12.51 27.88 27.06
N ASP A 527 -11.81 27.16 26.19
CA ASP A 527 -10.50 27.55 25.64
C ASP A 527 -10.59 28.52 24.45
N GLY A 528 -11.81 28.95 24.09
CA GLY A 528 -12.07 29.87 22.98
C GLY A 528 -12.10 29.21 21.59
N THR A 529 -12.02 27.89 21.49
CA THR A 529 -12.16 27.19 20.21
C THR A 529 -13.61 26.89 19.85
N PRO A 530 -13.94 26.75 18.56
CA PRO A 530 -15.31 26.43 18.16
C PRO A 530 -15.65 24.99 18.51
N ALA A 531 -16.91 24.74 18.88
CA ALA A 531 -17.44 23.39 18.84
C ALA A 531 -17.41 22.86 17.40
N THR A 532 -16.97 21.62 17.24
CA THR A 532 -16.82 20.99 15.94
C THR A 532 -17.52 19.64 15.85
N ARG A 533 -17.80 19.22 14.62
CA ARG A 533 -18.20 17.85 14.29
C ARG A 533 -17.39 17.37 13.11
N VAL A 534 -16.98 16.12 13.13
CA VAL A 534 -16.29 15.49 12.02
C VAL A 534 -17.29 14.70 11.20
N CYS A 535 -17.27 14.89 9.88
CA CYS A 535 -17.99 13.99 8.99
C CYS A 535 -17.21 12.69 8.85
N ARG A 536 -17.67 11.63 9.51
CA ARG A 536 -17.04 10.30 9.50
C ARG A 536 -17.73 9.39 8.47
N GLY A 537 -17.13 8.23 8.23
CA GLY A 537 -17.63 7.21 7.30
C GLY A 537 -16.64 6.98 6.17
N ASP A 538 -17.10 6.26 5.16
CA ASP A 538 -16.35 5.96 3.96
C ASP A 538 -17.31 5.92 2.76
N PHE A 539 -16.73 5.70 1.58
CA PHE A 539 -17.50 5.59 0.34
C PHE A 539 -18.50 4.45 0.38
N LEU A 540 -18.14 3.31 1.00
CA LEU A 540 -18.92 2.09 0.98
C LEU A 540 -20.19 2.21 1.83
N TYR A 541 -20.06 2.58 3.11
CA TYR A 541 -21.15 2.63 4.09
C TYR A 541 -21.81 4.00 4.24
N GLY A 542 -21.25 5.00 3.57
CA GLY A 542 -21.76 6.36 3.55
C GLY A 542 -21.37 7.20 4.77
N ALA A 543 -21.56 8.50 4.61
CA ALA A 543 -21.21 9.52 5.56
C ALA A 543 -22.17 9.55 6.76
N LYS A 544 -21.62 9.80 7.95
CA LYS A 544 -22.36 10.09 9.17
C LYS A 544 -21.62 11.16 9.97
N TRP A 545 -22.36 12.05 10.61
CA TRP A 545 -21.75 12.97 11.56
C TRP A 545 -21.27 12.23 12.81
N SER A 546 -20.14 12.67 13.35
CA SER A 546 -19.71 12.32 14.70
C SER A 546 -20.60 13.01 15.75
N ASP A 547 -20.37 12.65 17.01
CA ASP A 547 -20.80 13.48 18.13
C ASP A 547 -20.10 14.84 18.09
N ILE A 548 -20.70 15.79 18.81
CA ILE A 548 -20.20 17.16 18.93
C ILE A 548 -19.00 17.15 19.87
N ILE A 549 -17.90 17.71 19.41
CA ILE A 549 -16.68 17.87 20.19
C ILE A 549 -16.74 19.25 20.85
N GLY A 550 -16.79 19.25 22.18
CA GLY A 550 -16.88 20.46 23.01
C GLY A 550 -18.27 20.78 23.53
N ASN A 551 -18.32 21.73 24.48
CA ASN A 551 -19.55 22.26 25.07
C ASN A 551 -19.62 23.79 24.87
N CYS A 552 -20.79 24.30 24.46
CA CYS A 552 -20.98 25.74 24.26
C CYS A 552 -21.02 26.49 25.59
N VAL A 553 -20.18 27.51 25.74
CA VAL A 553 -20.25 28.49 26.82
C VAL A 553 -21.28 29.57 26.46
N GLU A 554 -22.31 29.78 27.30
CA GLU A 554 -23.43 30.68 27.01
C GLU A 554 -23.02 32.16 26.82
N ASN A 555 -21.89 32.59 27.40
CA ASN A 555 -21.42 33.98 27.39
C ASN A 555 -19.99 34.14 26.88
N ALA A 556 -19.58 33.36 25.87
CA ALA A 556 -18.25 33.50 25.29
C ALA A 556 -18.08 34.85 24.59
N SER A 557 -17.10 35.65 25.03
CA SER A 557 -16.76 36.92 24.38
C SER A 557 -15.89 36.68 23.15
N VAL A 558 -16.26 37.30 22.03
CA VAL A 558 -15.55 37.19 20.74
C VAL A 558 -15.01 38.54 20.32
N SER A 559 -13.79 38.55 19.78
CA SER A 559 -13.15 39.79 19.35
C SER A 559 -13.92 40.46 18.20
N ASN A 560 -13.81 41.79 18.08
CA ASN A 560 -14.42 42.53 16.98
C ASN A 560 -13.88 42.10 15.61
N VAL A 561 -12.61 41.65 15.56
CA VAL A 561 -11.96 41.15 14.35
C VAL A 561 -12.63 39.85 13.91
N THR A 562 -12.76 38.88 14.81
CA THR A 562 -13.39 37.59 14.54
C THR A 562 -14.85 37.75 14.11
N ASN A 563 -15.61 38.64 14.75
CA ASN A 563 -16.98 38.95 14.35
C ASN A 563 -17.04 39.55 12.94
N SER A 564 -16.14 40.49 12.61
CA SER A 564 -16.10 41.08 11.27
C SER A 564 -15.74 40.03 10.20
N LEU A 565 -14.76 39.17 10.47
CA LEU A 565 -14.39 38.06 9.58
C LEU A 565 -15.57 37.10 9.36
N ARG A 566 -16.31 36.76 10.43
CA ARG A 566 -17.50 35.90 10.33
C ARG A 566 -18.57 36.49 9.42
N GLU A 567 -18.89 37.77 9.59
CA GLU A 567 -19.91 38.45 8.75
C GLU A 567 -19.47 38.52 7.28
N ILE A 568 -18.18 38.75 7.02
CA ILE A 568 -17.65 38.69 5.64
C ILE A 568 -17.75 37.26 5.08
N ALA A 569 -17.36 36.25 5.86
CA ALA A 569 -17.42 34.84 5.44
C ALA A 569 -18.85 34.36 5.15
N LYS A 570 -19.84 34.91 5.86
CA LYS A 570 -21.28 34.66 5.63
C LYS A 570 -21.86 35.45 4.44
N GLY A 571 -21.11 36.41 3.90
CA GLY A 571 -21.60 37.31 2.85
C GLY A 571 -22.62 38.35 3.34
N THR A 572 -22.76 38.55 4.65
CA THR A 572 -23.60 39.61 5.22
C THR A 572 -22.90 40.97 5.17
N MET A 573 -21.57 40.97 5.05
CA MET A 573 -20.74 42.16 4.80
C MET A 573 -20.11 42.13 3.41
N ALA A 574 -19.94 43.30 2.80
CA ALA A 574 -19.29 43.42 1.49
C ALA A 574 -17.84 42.93 1.54
N LEU A 575 -17.43 42.21 0.50
CA LEU A 575 -16.07 41.66 0.37
C LEU A 575 -14.97 42.74 0.42
N GLN A 576 -15.26 43.96 -0.05
CA GLN A 576 -14.35 45.11 0.01
C GLN A 576 -13.96 45.49 1.45
N SER A 577 -14.81 45.18 2.44
CA SER A 577 -14.50 45.39 3.85
C SER A 577 -13.36 44.50 4.34
N PHE A 578 -13.06 43.41 3.64
CA PHE A 578 -11.97 42.51 4.02
C PHE A 578 -10.61 43.22 4.06
N GLU A 579 -10.33 44.16 3.15
CA GLU A 579 -9.06 44.89 3.14
C GLU A 579 -8.84 45.67 4.45
N SER A 580 -9.89 46.32 4.95
CA SER A 580 -9.84 47.06 6.22
C SER A 580 -9.61 46.14 7.43
N VAL A 581 -10.25 44.97 7.44
CA VAL A 581 -10.10 43.96 8.51
C VAL A 581 -8.70 43.35 8.43
N TRP A 582 -8.24 43.06 7.21
CA TRP A 582 -6.91 42.53 6.93
C TRP A 582 -5.80 43.47 7.41
N ASN A 583 -5.95 44.77 7.16
CA ASN A 583 -5.01 45.78 7.64
C ASN A 583 -4.88 45.77 9.17
N ASN A 584 -5.95 45.51 9.91
CA ASN A 584 -5.89 45.36 11.37
C ASN A 584 -5.20 44.05 11.80
N ILE A 585 -5.50 42.94 11.12
CA ILE A 585 -4.89 41.63 11.38
C ILE A 585 -3.38 41.67 11.15
N SER A 586 -2.96 42.29 10.04
CA SER A 586 -1.56 42.35 9.61
C SER A 586 -0.64 43.13 10.55
N ARG A 587 -1.19 44.07 11.35
CA ARG A 587 -0.37 44.98 12.14
C ARG A 587 0.12 44.40 13.46
N ASP A 588 -0.73 43.77 14.27
CA ASP A 588 -0.33 43.18 15.57
C ASP A 588 -1.43 42.31 16.22
N THR A 589 -2.39 41.79 15.45
CA THR A 589 -3.42 40.92 16.04
C THR A 589 -2.88 39.50 16.17
N GLU A 590 -2.97 38.91 17.37
CA GLU A 590 -2.77 37.47 17.56
C GLU A 590 -3.99 36.74 16.99
N LEU A 591 -3.74 35.80 16.07
CA LEU A 591 -4.81 35.05 15.43
C LEU A 591 -5.30 33.95 16.37
N THR A 592 -6.62 33.82 16.49
CA THR A 592 -7.27 32.64 17.11
C THR A 592 -7.56 31.58 16.05
N VAL A 593 -7.91 30.35 16.48
CA VAL A 593 -8.34 29.27 15.58
C VAL A 593 -9.52 29.71 14.69
N LEU A 594 -10.46 30.49 15.24
CA LEU A 594 -11.59 31.02 14.48
C LEU A 594 -11.19 32.07 13.45
N ASP A 595 -10.24 32.95 13.76
CA ASP A 595 -9.76 33.94 12.79
C ASP A 595 -9.15 33.24 11.59
N ILE A 596 -8.31 32.22 11.83
CA ILE A 596 -7.71 31.39 10.77
C ILE A 596 -8.82 30.73 9.94
N TYR A 597 -9.81 30.10 10.59
CA TYR A 597 -10.93 29.43 9.90
C TYR A 597 -11.71 30.38 8.98
N TYR A 598 -12.08 31.56 9.49
CA TYR A 598 -12.85 32.51 8.68
C TYR A 598 -12.00 33.11 7.56
N ILE A 599 -10.72 33.43 7.78
CA ILE A 599 -9.84 33.89 6.71
C ILE A 599 -9.71 32.84 5.61
N VAL A 600 -9.54 31.56 5.96
CA VAL A 600 -9.50 30.45 4.98
C VAL A 600 -10.80 30.39 4.18
N ASN A 601 -11.96 30.51 4.81
CA ASN A 601 -13.24 30.50 4.11
C ASN A 601 -13.46 31.73 3.22
N ILE A 602 -13.01 32.90 3.66
CA ILE A 602 -13.00 34.12 2.86
C ILE A 602 -12.11 33.93 1.61
N LEU A 603 -10.90 33.37 1.77
CA LEU A 603 -10.00 33.07 0.64
C LEU A 603 -10.62 32.06 -0.34
N LYS A 604 -11.40 31.08 0.14
CA LYS A 604 -12.14 30.15 -0.75
C LYS A 604 -13.15 30.89 -1.62
N ILE A 605 -13.80 31.93 -1.10
CA ILE A 605 -14.72 32.80 -1.84
C ILE A 605 -13.93 33.64 -2.87
N PHE A 606 -12.77 34.18 -2.46
CA PHE A 606 -11.94 35.05 -3.30
C PHE A 606 -11.05 34.34 -4.32
N ARG A 607 -11.02 33.01 -4.37
CA ARG A 607 -9.99 32.25 -5.12
C ARG A 607 -9.85 32.55 -6.63
N GLN A 608 -10.76 33.32 -7.21
CA GLN A 608 -10.73 33.75 -8.62
C GLN A 608 -10.44 35.26 -8.80
N ALA A 609 -10.40 36.05 -7.73
CA ALA A 609 -10.09 37.48 -7.78
C ALA A 609 -8.58 37.71 -7.87
N ASP A 610 -8.13 38.69 -8.65
CA ASP A 610 -6.70 38.98 -8.83
C ASP A 610 -5.96 39.30 -7.52
N GLU A 611 -6.67 39.98 -6.60
CA GLU A 611 -6.19 40.39 -5.27
C GLU A 611 -5.98 39.21 -4.32
N SER A 612 -6.64 38.06 -4.58
CA SER A 612 -6.60 36.88 -3.72
C SER A 612 -5.18 36.33 -3.52
N ARG A 613 -4.31 36.50 -4.52
CA ARG A 613 -2.89 36.15 -4.43
C ARG A 613 -2.19 36.86 -3.29
N SER A 614 -2.32 38.20 -3.25
CA SER A 614 -1.62 39.00 -2.25
C SER A 614 -2.13 38.65 -0.86
N TYR A 615 -3.43 38.42 -0.70
CA TYR A 615 -3.99 38.00 0.58
C TYR A 615 -3.53 36.61 0.99
N ALA A 616 -3.51 35.63 0.08
CA ALA A 616 -3.04 34.27 0.38
C ALA A 616 -1.57 34.25 0.82
N VAL A 617 -0.69 34.94 0.09
CA VAL A 617 0.74 35.02 0.42
C VAL A 617 0.98 35.76 1.74
N ASN A 618 0.32 36.90 1.95
CA ASN A 618 0.43 37.64 3.21
C ASN A 618 -0.14 36.84 4.39
N PHE A 619 -1.17 36.03 4.16
CA PHE A 619 -1.76 35.18 5.19
C PHE A 619 -0.83 34.04 5.59
N LEU A 620 -0.24 33.32 4.63
CA LEU A 620 0.81 32.36 4.94
C LEU A 620 1.94 33.01 5.73
N ASN A 621 2.40 34.20 5.32
CA ASN A 621 3.45 34.91 6.04
C ASN A 621 3.06 35.24 7.49
N LYS A 622 1.79 35.56 7.75
CA LYS A 622 1.25 35.82 9.10
C LYS A 622 1.10 34.53 9.91
N LEU A 623 0.66 33.43 9.30
CA LEU A 623 0.57 32.14 9.99
C LEU A 623 1.95 31.65 10.44
N MET A 624 2.99 31.86 9.63
CA MET A 624 4.38 31.47 9.94
C MET A 624 4.98 32.14 11.19
N ILE A 625 4.35 33.21 11.72
CA ILE A 625 4.72 33.89 12.97
C ILE A 625 3.63 33.77 14.05
N THR A 626 2.55 33.04 13.77
CA THR A 626 1.48 32.80 14.73
C THR A 626 1.97 31.79 15.78
N ASN A 627 1.43 31.89 16.99
CA ASN A 627 1.78 30.99 18.10
C ASN A 627 1.63 29.52 17.67
N GLN A 628 2.68 28.72 17.88
CA GLN A 628 2.72 27.31 17.47
C GLN A 628 1.61 26.48 18.12
N ARG A 629 1.22 26.77 19.37
CA ARG A 629 0.09 26.11 20.04
C ARG A 629 -1.23 26.38 19.32
N THR A 630 -1.44 27.60 18.85
CA THR A 630 -2.62 27.95 18.07
C THR A 630 -2.63 27.24 16.72
N LEU A 631 -1.48 27.18 16.02
CA LEU A 631 -1.37 26.46 14.75
C LEU A 631 -1.63 24.96 14.95
N GLN A 632 -1.02 24.35 15.97
CA GLN A 632 -1.24 22.96 16.36
C GLN A 632 -2.71 22.68 16.63
N HIS A 633 -3.34 23.51 17.46
CA HIS A 633 -4.74 23.33 17.78
C HIS A 633 -5.65 23.54 16.55
N SER A 634 -5.33 24.50 15.69
CA SER A 634 -6.06 24.74 14.44
C SER A 634 -5.93 23.58 13.45
N GLN A 635 -4.79 22.89 13.47
CA GLN A 635 -4.51 21.72 12.66
C GLN A 635 -5.22 20.49 13.20
N ASP A 636 -5.17 20.25 14.51
CA ASP A 636 -5.77 19.09 15.15
C ASP A 636 -7.31 19.13 15.10
N VAL A 637 -7.92 20.33 15.26
CA VAL A 637 -9.39 20.47 15.29
C VAL A 637 -10.00 20.62 13.90
N LEU A 638 -9.34 21.35 12.99
CA LEU A 638 -9.93 21.79 11.71
C LEU A 638 -9.03 21.60 10.49
N ASN A 639 -7.83 21.04 10.65
CA ASN A 639 -6.86 20.83 9.58
C ASN A 639 -6.56 22.12 8.77
N LEU A 640 -6.41 23.25 9.48
CA LEU A 640 -6.34 24.56 8.84
C LEU A 640 -4.99 24.88 8.21
N THR A 641 -3.86 24.33 8.68
CA THR A 641 -2.57 24.64 8.06
C THR A 641 -2.48 24.01 6.68
N ASP A 642 -2.84 22.72 6.56
CA ASP A 642 -2.88 22.02 5.26
C ASP A 642 -3.90 22.63 4.31
N THR A 643 -5.11 22.93 4.82
CA THR A 643 -6.15 23.59 4.00
C THR A 643 -5.65 24.95 3.47
N THR A 644 -4.87 25.68 4.25
CA THR A 644 -4.33 26.98 3.84
C THR A 644 -3.21 26.83 2.79
N LEU A 645 -2.31 25.86 2.98
CA LEU A 645 -1.27 25.53 2.00
C LEU A 645 -1.91 25.15 0.65
N GLU A 646 -2.86 24.21 0.65
CA GLU A 646 -3.56 23.77 -0.56
C GLU A 646 -4.32 24.89 -1.26
N LEU A 647 -5.01 25.74 -0.47
CA LEU A 647 -5.75 26.87 -1.02
C LEU A 647 -4.80 27.90 -1.63
N THR A 648 -3.65 28.14 -1.01
CA THR A 648 -2.67 29.08 -1.54
C THR A 648 -2.04 28.56 -2.82
N ASP A 649 -1.64 27.29 -2.86
CA ASP A 649 -1.14 26.63 -4.08
C ASP A 649 -2.17 26.70 -5.20
N TYR A 650 -3.46 26.47 -4.89
CA TYR A 650 -4.55 26.60 -5.85
C TYR A 650 -4.70 28.03 -6.35
N ILE A 651 -4.69 29.03 -5.47
CA ILE A 651 -4.83 30.45 -5.86
C ILE A 651 -3.68 30.84 -6.76
N LEU A 652 -2.44 30.54 -6.37
CA LEU A 652 -1.25 30.84 -7.17
C LEU A 652 -1.29 30.13 -8.52
N SER A 653 -1.70 28.85 -8.55
CA SER A 653 -1.77 28.05 -9.78
C SER A 653 -2.79 28.52 -10.79
N ASN A 654 -3.88 29.16 -10.36
CA ASN A 654 -4.94 29.66 -11.26
C ASN A 654 -4.87 31.17 -11.52
N SER A 655 -3.80 31.82 -11.06
CA SER A 655 -3.63 33.26 -11.23
C SER A 655 -2.92 33.63 -12.53
N SER A 656 -3.22 34.80 -13.07
CA SER A 656 -2.53 35.36 -14.23
C SER A 656 -1.34 36.23 -13.82
N PHE A 657 -0.11 35.85 -14.18
CA PHE A 657 1.10 36.59 -13.77
C PHE A 657 1.54 37.69 -14.77
N GLY A 658 0.78 37.85 -15.86
CA GLY A 658 1.09 38.81 -16.93
C GLY A 658 2.32 38.41 -17.75
N SER A 659 2.69 39.21 -18.75
CA SER A 659 3.84 38.96 -19.66
C SER A 659 5.22 39.25 -19.04
N LYS A 660 5.31 39.40 -17.71
CA LYS A 660 6.59 39.58 -17.05
C LYS A 660 7.31 38.24 -16.98
N SER A 661 8.58 38.23 -17.37
CA SER A 661 9.40 37.01 -17.39
C SER A 661 9.57 36.35 -16.01
N VAL A 662 9.46 37.13 -14.92
CA VAL A 662 9.55 36.64 -13.53
C VAL A 662 8.64 37.47 -12.63
N PHE A 663 7.90 36.81 -11.75
CA PHE A 663 7.17 37.40 -10.63
C PHE A 663 7.80 36.93 -9.32
N LEU A 664 8.20 37.87 -8.45
CA LEU A 664 8.85 37.59 -7.18
C LEU A 664 8.15 38.39 -6.06
N VAL A 665 7.70 37.68 -5.04
CA VAL A 665 7.22 38.25 -3.77
C VAL A 665 8.11 37.72 -2.67
N GLN A 666 8.78 38.63 -1.96
CA GLN A 666 9.60 38.31 -0.80
C GLN A 666 8.99 38.99 0.42
N THR A 667 8.59 38.18 1.41
CA THR A 667 8.10 38.66 2.69
C THR A 667 9.15 38.38 3.77
N GLN A 668 8.78 38.57 5.04
CA GLN A 668 9.66 38.29 6.17
C GLN A 668 9.93 36.79 6.37
N ASN A 669 8.96 35.91 6.05
CA ASN A 669 9.03 34.47 6.37
C ASN A 669 8.89 33.55 5.16
N LEU A 670 8.64 34.09 3.97
CA LEU A 670 8.53 33.29 2.75
C LEU A 670 8.94 34.06 1.49
N ILE A 671 9.29 33.30 0.45
CA ILE A 671 9.50 33.77 -0.92
C ILE A 671 8.52 33.03 -1.84
N VAL A 672 7.85 33.75 -2.74
CA VAL A 672 7.12 33.17 -3.87
C VAL A 672 7.77 33.65 -5.15
N HIS A 673 8.30 32.72 -5.93
CA HIS A 673 8.91 32.96 -7.24
C HIS A 673 8.11 32.24 -8.31
N VAL A 674 7.70 32.97 -9.34
CA VAL A 674 6.95 32.43 -10.47
C VAL A 674 7.66 32.81 -11.76
N THR A 675 7.89 31.81 -12.61
CA THR A 675 8.58 31.97 -13.89
C THR A 675 7.90 31.14 -14.97
N ASN A 676 7.84 31.67 -16.19
CA ASN A 676 7.60 30.86 -17.38
C ASN A 676 8.96 30.46 -17.98
N PRO A 677 9.37 29.18 -17.88
CA PRO A 677 10.70 28.76 -18.29
C PRO A 677 10.99 28.93 -19.79
N PHE A 678 9.95 28.97 -20.63
CA PHE A 678 10.08 29.09 -22.08
C PHE A 678 10.21 30.54 -22.55
N GLU A 679 9.67 31.49 -21.79
CA GLU A 679 9.78 32.92 -22.09
C GLU A 679 11.01 33.55 -21.41
N SER A 680 11.32 33.12 -20.18
CA SER A 680 12.33 33.76 -19.34
C SER A 680 13.70 33.08 -19.38
N ASN A 681 13.77 31.83 -19.88
CA ASN A 681 14.94 30.95 -19.78
C ASN A 681 15.35 30.64 -18.32
N ILE A 682 14.41 30.70 -17.38
CA ILE A 682 14.62 30.44 -15.95
C ILE A 682 13.80 29.21 -15.54
N SER A 683 14.47 28.16 -15.10
CA SER A 683 13.87 26.90 -14.68
C SER A 683 13.83 26.71 -13.17
N GLY A 684 14.44 27.62 -12.41
CA GLY A 684 14.55 27.46 -10.97
C GLY A 684 15.08 28.68 -10.22
N LEU A 685 15.54 28.42 -8.99
CA LEU A 685 15.89 29.44 -8.02
C LEU A 685 17.07 28.99 -7.13
N LEU A 686 17.98 29.93 -6.89
CA LEU A 686 19.10 29.84 -5.96
C LEU A 686 18.87 30.81 -4.80
N LEU A 687 19.15 30.39 -3.57
CA LEU A 687 19.15 31.27 -2.40
C LEU A 687 20.52 31.32 -1.75
N TYR A 688 21.05 32.53 -1.63
CA TYR A 688 22.29 32.82 -0.91
C TYR A 688 21.99 33.58 0.38
N GLY A 689 22.66 33.20 1.46
CA GLY A 689 22.61 33.94 2.72
C GLY A 689 23.71 35.01 2.81
N GLU A 690 23.43 36.12 3.49
CA GLU A 690 24.48 37.07 3.90
C GLU A 690 25.27 36.48 5.08
N ASN A 691 26.60 36.31 4.93
CA ASN A 691 27.59 35.87 5.93
C ASN A 691 27.05 35.23 7.23
N ASN A 692 27.20 33.90 7.39
CA ASN A 692 27.14 33.02 8.58
C ASN A 692 26.26 33.30 9.82
N SER A 693 25.57 34.43 10.01
CA SER A 693 24.98 34.78 11.30
C SER A 693 23.56 35.36 11.31
N SER A 694 22.88 35.54 10.16
CA SER A 694 21.44 35.81 10.21
C SER A 694 20.66 35.18 9.07
N LEU A 695 19.69 34.34 9.43
CA LEU A 695 18.69 33.73 8.54
C LEU A 695 17.71 34.76 7.94
N SER A 696 17.83 36.05 8.27
CA SER A 696 16.87 37.11 7.91
C SER A 696 17.09 37.78 6.54
N HIS A 697 18.23 37.55 5.88
CA HIS A 697 18.55 38.20 4.60
C HIS A 697 19.01 37.17 3.57
N LEU A 698 18.03 36.58 2.87
CA LEU A 698 18.27 35.74 1.70
C LEU A 698 18.17 36.56 0.42
N SER A 699 19.14 36.34 -0.47
CA SER A 699 19.17 36.92 -1.81
C SER A 699 18.77 35.85 -2.84
N PRO A 700 17.58 35.98 -3.47
CA PRO A 700 17.13 35.07 -4.52
C PRO A 700 17.83 35.38 -5.86
N PHE A 701 18.32 34.34 -6.54
CA PHE A 701 18.90 34.43 -7.88
C PHE A 701 18.25 33.39 -8.81
N ASN A 702 18.02 33.78 -10.07
CA ASN A 702 17.39 32.90 -11.05
C ASN A 702 18.35 31.78 -11.50
N PHE A 703 17.86 30.53 -11.50
CA PHE A 703 18.56 29.38 -12.07
C PHE A 703 18.16 29.22 -13.55
N LYS A 704 19.11 29.27 -14.49
CA LYS A 704 18.78 29.19 -15.92
C LYS A 704 18.58 27.75 -16.37
N ARG A 705 17.75 27.58 -17.41
CA ARG A 705 17.39 26.29 -18.00
C ARG A 705 18.59 25.39 -18.36
N ASN A 706 19.67 25.99 -18.85
CA ASN A 706 20.88 25.29 -19.30
C ASN A 706 21.98 25.18 -18.23
N ASP A 707 21.73 25.68 -17.01
CA ASP A 707 22.69 25.58 -15.92
C ASP A 707 22.56 24.22 -15.21
N ASN A 708 23.55 23.85 -14.41
CA ASN A 708 23.55 22.65 -13.58
C ASN A 708 24.17 22.96 -12.22
N PHE A 709 24.06 22.04 -11.26
CA PHE A 709 24.62 22.23 -9.92
C PHE A 709 26.16 22.26 -9.87
N GLU A 710 26.86 21.84 -10.92
CA GLU A 710 28.32 21.93 -10.94
C GLU A 710 28.80 23.38 -11.12
N ASN A 711 28.00 24.21 -11.78
CA ASN A 711 28.36 25.57 -12.16
C ASN A 711 27.97 26.64 -11.12
N ILE A 712 27.30 26.29 -10.03
CA ILE A 712 26.82 27.26 -9.03
C ILE A 712 27.92 27.61 -8.01
N GLU A 713 27.95 28.87 -7.57
CA GLU A 713 28.79 29.25 -6.43
C GLU A 713 28.23 28.57 -5.17
N ARG A 714 29.07 27.81 -4.47
CA ARG A 714 28.67 27.04 -3.28
C ARG A 714 28.80 27.84 -1.99
N ARG A 715 29.65 28.87 -1.98
CA ARG A 715 29.85 29.71 -0.79
C ARG A 715 28.55 30.43 -0.47
N ASN A 716 28.12 30.32 0.79
CA ASN A 716 26.88 30.90 1.32
C ASN A 716 25.57 30.41 0.68
N LEU A 717 25.62 29.39 -0.20
CA LEU A 717 24.42 28.77 -0.75
C LEU A 717 23.60 28.14 0.39
N GLN A 718 22.31 28.41 0.43
CA GLN A 718 21.39 27.84 1.41
C GLN A 718 20.41 26.86 0.79
N LEU A 719 19.97 27.16 -0.44
CA LEU A 719 19.00 26.36 -1.18
C LEU A 719 19.26 26.51 -2.68
N ALA A 720 19.15 25.42 -3.43
CA ALA A 720 19.08 25.47 -4.89
C ALA A 720 18.03 24.49 -5.40
N VAL A 721 17.20 24.93 -6.32
CA VAL A 721 16.21 24.08 -7.01
C VAL A 721 16.14 24.46 -8.47
N TYR A 722 15.89 23.48 -9.33
CA TYR A 722 15.50 23.75 -10.71
C TYR A 722 14.65 22.60 -11.25
N VAL A 723 13.79 22.92 -12.22
CA VAL A 723 13.05 21.93 -12.99
C VAL A 723 13.95 21.46 -14.14
N PRO A 724 14.30 20.16 -14.21
CA PRO A 724 15.18 19.64 -15.27
C PRO A 724 14.60 19.79 -16.67
N GLU A 725 15.49 19.90 -17.65
CA GLU A 725 15.13 20.07 -19.07
C GLU A 725 14.19 18.98 -19.58
N LYS A 726 14.41 17.74 -19.16
CA LYS A 726 13.57 16.59 -19.52
C LYS A 726 12.10 16.78 -19.13
N ILE A 727 11.83 17.39 -17.97
CA ILE A 727 10.46 17.71 -17.52
C ILE A 727 9.88 18.83 -18.39
N LEU A 728 10.69 19.84 -18.74
CA LEU A 728 10.25 20.93 -19.60
C LEU A 728 9.93 20.44 -21.03
N GLU A 729 10.70 19.50 -21.57
CA GLU A 729 10.42 18.82 -22.83
C GLU A 729 9.11 18.01 -22.78
N GLN A 730 8.85 17.32 -21.66
CA GLN A 730 7.57 16.64 -21.45
C GLN A 730 6.40 17.64 -21.48
N ILE A 731 6.51 18.76 -20.75
CA ILE A 731 5.50 19.81 -20.72
C ILE A 731 5.28 20.41 -22.12
N LEU A 732 6.34 20.64 -22.89
CA LEU A 732 6.27 21.12 -24.27
C LEU A 732 5.45 20.18 -25.16
N ASN A 733 5.69 18.88 -25.04
CA ASN A 733 5.00 17.86 -25.81
C ASN A 733 3.51 17.76 -25.42
N GLU A 734 3.19 17.82 -24.13
CA GLU A 734 1.81 17.74 -23.62
C GLU A 734 0.98 19.00 -23.93
N THR A 735 1.60 20.16 -24.01
CA THR A 735 0.92 21.45 -24.26
C THR A 735 0.71 21.77 -25.74
N GLU A 736 1.05 20.85 -26.66
CA GLU A 736 1.01 21.07 -28.11
C GLU A 736 1.74 22.37 -28.53
N ASN A 737 2.81 22.75 -27.81
CA ASN A 737 3.57 24.00 -27.93
C ASN A 737 2.86 25.30 -27.48
N ASN A 738 1.69 25.22 -26.83
CA ASN A 738 1.08 26.39 -26.19
C ASN A 738 1.70 26.68 -24.82
N VAL A 739 2.90 27.26 -24.84
CA VAL A 739 3.76 27.42 -23.65
C VAL A 739 3.48 28.68 -22.82
N SER A 740 2.65 29.61 -23.30
CA SER A 740 2.42 30.89 -22.62
C SER A 740 1.84 30.72 -21.21
N ASP A 741 1.12 29.63 -20.98
CA ASP A 741 0.39 29.36 -19.74
C ASP A 741 1.20 28.49 -18.76
N VAL A 742 2.41 28.05 -19.14
CA VAL A 742 3.26 27.24 -18.28
C VAL A 742 3.98 28.11 -17.27
N ASN A 743 3.67 27.90 -16.00
CA ASN A 743 4.33 28.57 -14.89
C ASN A 743 4.98 27.55 -13.96
N ILE A 744 6.21 27.80 -13.53
CA ILE A 744 6.84 27.14 -12.40
C ILE A 744 6.67 28.07 -11.21
N ILE A 745 5.97 27.59 -10.18
CA ILE A 745 5.74 28.31 -8.92
C ILE A 745 6.63 27.65 -7.87
N THR A 746 7.61 28.41 -7.37
CA THR A 746 8.49 27.98 -6.27
C THR A 746 8.19 28.83 -5.04
N THR A 747 7.73 28.19 -3.97
CA THR A 747 7.48 28.84 -2.69
C THR A 747 8.49 28.34 -1.66
N ILE A 748 9.19 29.23 -0.98
CA ILE A 748 10.15 28.88 0.06
C ILE A 748 9.66 29.42 1.39
N PHE A 749 9.63 28.57 2.40
CA PHE A 749 9.28 28.88 3.77
C PHE A 749 10.55 28.90 4.63
N TYR A 750 10.72 29.95 5.43
CA TYR A 750 11.95 30.12 6.22
C TYR A 750 12.01 29.23 7.47
N ASN A 751 10.88 28.62 7.85
CA ASN A 751 10.77 27.65 8.93
C ASN A 751 9.66 26.63 8.59
N ASP A 752 9.43 25.67 9.48
CA ASP A 752 8.45 24.60 9.29
C ASP A 752 7.17 24.75 10.13
N SER A 753 6.85 25.94 10.62
CA SER A 753 5.73 26.17 11.58
C SER A 753 4.36 25.69 11.09
N LEU A 754 4.16 25.56 9.77
CA LEU A 754 2.91 25.08 9.17
C LEU A 754 2.89 23.56 8.93
N PHE A 755 4.05 22.91 8.99
CA PHE A 755 4.28 21.50 8.66
C PHE A 755 4.37 20.66 9.94
N LEU A 756 3.23 20.58 10.62
CA LEU A 756 3.14 20.08 11.99
C LEU A 756 3.10 18.54 12.03
N ASP A 757 4.26 17.93 12.23
CA ASP A 757 4.43 16.48 12.40
C ASP A 757 5.06 16.17 13.77
N ASP A 758 4.52 15.14 14.43
CA ASP A 758 4.96 14.70 15.76
C ASP A 758 6.27 13.90 15.69
N LYS A 759 6.54 13.22 14.56
CA LYS A 759 7.63 12.26 14.38
C LYS A 759 8.87 12.87 13.76
N ARG A 760 8.70 13.84 12.86
CA ARG A 760 9.77 14.41 12.02
C ARG A 760 9.70 15.92 12.03
N GLN A 761 10.85 16.57 11.94
CA GLN A 761 10.98 18.03 11.83
C GLN A 761 11.90 18.38 10.68
N SER A 762 11.75 19.59 10.14
CA SER A 762 12.64 20.06 9.08
C SER A 762 13.95 20.57 9.67
N ALA A 763 15.08 20.10 9.13
CA ALA A 763 16.42 20.64 9.40
C ALA A 763 16.85 21.72 8.38
N SER A 764 15.96 22.09 7.45
CA SER A 764 16.24 23.02 6.36
C SER A 764 15.10 24.03 6.19
N TYR A 765 15.21 24.88 5.16
CA TYR A 765 14.03 25.55 4.61
C TYR A 765 13.09 24.53 4.00
N VAL A 766 11.78 24.82 4.03
CA VAL A 766 10.78 24.06 3.29
C VAL A 766 10.57 24.72 1.94
N ILE A 767 10.52 23.93 0.87
CA ILE A 767 10.34 24.43 -0.49
C ILE A 767 9.20 23.70 -1.19
N SER A 768 8.22 24.44 -1.70
CA SER A 768 7.20 23.94 -2.62
C SER A 768 7.60 24.21 -4.06
N VAL A 769 7.50 23.20 -4.91
CA VAL A 769 7.57 23.39 -6.38
C VAL A 769 6.26 22.91 -6.96
N THR A 770 5.53 23.81 -7.63
CA THR A 770 4.25 23.52 -8.27
C THR A 770 4.30 23.93 -9.73
N ILE A 771 3.82 23.05 -10.61
CA ILE A 771 3.65 23.30 -12.04
C ILE A 771 2.16 23.08 -12.33
N PRO A 772 1.34 24.13 -12.50
CA PRO A 772 -0.10 24.00 -12.67
C PRO A 772 -0.47 23.03 -13.80
N GLY A 773 -1.30 22.04 -13.49
CA GLY A 773 -1.70 20.97 -14.43
C GLY A 773 -0.84 19.70 -14.38
N TYR A 774 0.20 19.68 -13.54
CA TYR A 774 1.11 18.55 -13.33
C TYR A 774 1.21 18.26 -11.82
N GLY A 775 1.39 17.01 -11.40
CA GLY A 775 1.65 16.74 -9.98
C GLY A 775 1.52 15.32 -9.44
N SER A 776 0.84 14.38 -10.12
CA SER A 776 0.78 13.00 -9.57
C SER A 776 2.12 12.27 -9.60
N TYR A 777 2.92 12.50 -10.64
CA TYR A 777 4.32 12.05 -10.75
C TYR A 777 5.04 12.85 -11.85
N LEU A 778 6.37 12.75 -11.87
CA LEU A 778 7.25 13.37 -12.88
C LEU A 778 8.09 12.28 -13.57
N GLU A 779 8.31 12.40 -14.88
CA GLU A 779 9.20 11.50 -15.65
C GLU A 779 10.69 11.72 -15.37
N SER A 780 11.03 12.71 -14.56
CA SER A 780 12.39 12.95 -14.10
C SER A 780 12.29 13.53 -12.69
N PRO A 781 13.19 13.16 -11.77
CA PRO A 781 13.19 13.77 -10.47
C PRO A 781 13.60 15.23 -10.56
N ILE A 782 13.00 16.08 -9.73
CA ILE A 782 13.49 17.42 -9.41
C ILE A 782 14.55 17.27 -8.33
N SER A 783 15.72 17.84 -8.58
CA SER A 783 16.79 17.85 -7.59
C SER A 783 16.80 19.17 -6.81
N VAL A 784 17.01 19.06 -5.51
CA VAL A 784 17.06 20.18 -4.57
C VAL A 784 18.31 20.04 -3.71
N ILE A 785 19.08 21.12 -3.58
CA ILE A 785 20.16 21.22 -2.61
C ILE A 785 19.64 21.95 -1.38
N PHE A 786 19.75 21.32 -0.22
CA PHE A 786 19.47 21.93 1.08
C PHE A 786 20.75 22.15 1.86
N LYS A 787 20.87 23.28 2.54
CA LYS A 787 21.86 23.44 3.60
C LYS A 787 21.29 22.98 4.94
N SER A 788 22.06 22.18 5.67
CA SER A 788 21.75 21.75 7.03
C SER A 788 22.71 22.34 8.05
N ASN A 789 22.16 22.72 9.21
CA ASN A 789 22.96 23.09 10.38
C ASN A 789 23.11 21.93 11.37
N GLU A 790 22.45 20.80 11.12
CA GLU A 790 22.48 19.64 12.00
C GLU A 790 23.57 18.64 11.61
N SER A 791 23.98 17.81 12.56
CA SER A 791 24.95 16.72 12.35
C SER A 791 24.30 15.34 12.41
N ARG A 792 22.96 15.27 12.32
CA ARG A 792 22.18 14.06 12.51
C ARG A 792 22.02 13.29 11.20
N GLU A 793 21.48 12.08 11.30
CA GLU A 793 21.07 11.32 10.12
C GLU A 793 19.89 12.04 9.45
N GLU A 794 20.16 12.58 8.26
CA GLU A 794 19.20 13.37 7.49
C GLU A 794 18.53 12.53 6.42
N MET A 795 17.26 12.81 6.17
CA MET A 795 16.48 12.17 5.13
C MET A 795 15.82 13.23 4.25
N CYS A 796 15.73 12.99 2.96
CA CYS A 796 14.88 13.81 2.09
C CYS A 796 13.44 13.41 2.32
N GLY A 797 12.56 14.40 2.52
CA GLY A 797 11.14 14.13 2.65
C GLY A 797 10.28 15.21 2.04
N PHE A 798 9.01 14.89 1.94
CA PHE A 798 7.99 15.74 1.36
C PHE A 798 6.75 15.75 2.24
N TRP A 799 5.99 16.84 2.20
CA TRP A 799 4.76 16.97 2.95
C TRP A 799 3.63 16.26 2.21
N ASP A 800 3.13 15.17 2.79
CA ASP A 800 1.88 14.54 2.37
C ASP A 800 0.76 15.26 3.09
N ASN A 801 -0.05 16.07 2.41
CA ASN A 801 -1.17 16.84 2.98
C ASN A 801 -2.31 15.98 3.57
N GLY A 802 -2.06 14.70 3.84
CA GLY A 802 -3.03 13.84 4.50
C GLY A 802 -4.19 13.43 3.62
N LYS A 803 -4.19 13.70 2.30
CA LYS A 803 -5.28 13.26 1.40
C LYS A 803 -5.56 11.75 1.48
N ARG A 804 -4.59 10.99 1.99
CA ARG A 804 -4.60 9.54 2.20
C ARG A 804 -5.04 9.12 3.60
N SER A 805 -4.98 10.02 4.59
CA SER A 805 -5.37 9.73 5.96
C SER A 805 -6.87 9.97 6.16
N ASN A 806 -7.50 9.15 7.00
CA ASN A 806 -8.94 9.28 7.28
C ASN A 806 -9.30 10.66 7.88
N LEU A 807 -8.36 11.26 8.61
CA LEU A 807 -8.50 12.57 9.26
C LEU A 807 -8.02 13.74 8.38
N LYS A 808 -7.47 13.45 7.20
CA LYS A 808 -6.88 14.43 6.27
C LYS A 808 -5.74 15.28 6.82
N LYS A 809 -5.15 14.91 7.97
CA LYS A 809 -4.00 15.57 8.57
C LYS A 809 -2.73 15.19 7.83
N GLY A 810 -1.90 16.18 7.50
CA GLY A 810 -0.63 16.01 6.83
C GLY A 810 0.48 15.48 7.72
N GLU A 811 1.46 14.83 7.08
CA GLU A 811 2.68 14.31 7.71
C GLU A 811 3.86 14.34 6.73
N TRP A 812 5.08 14.34 7.27
CA TRP A 812 6.27 14.20 6.43
C TRP A 812 6.43 12.76 5.97
N SER A 813 6.60 12.57 4.67
CA SER A 813 6.85 11.27 4.05
C SER A 813 8.18 11.25 3.30
N VAL A 814 8.85 10.09 3.30
CA VAL A 814 10.11 9.87 2.58
C VAL A 814 9.90 9.18 1.22
N LEU A 815 8.64 8.91 0.87
CA LEU A 815 8.28 8.11 -0.30
C LEU A 815 8.46 8.89 -1.60
N GLY A 816 9.24 8.32 -2.53
CA GLY A 816 9.61 9.05 -3.75
C GLY A 816 10.54 10.23 -3.51
N SER A 817 11.12 10.32 -2.32
CA SER A 817 12.24 11.20 -1.99
C SER A 817 13.50 10.36 -1.95
N ASN A 818 14.58 10.88 -2.51
CA ASN A 818 15.87 10.21 -2.51
C ASN A 818 16.97 11.12 -2.00
N TYR A 819 17.67 10.66 -0.97
CA TYR A 819 18.87 11.31 -0.48
C TYR A 819 20.07 10.83 -1.29
N VAL A 820 20.52 11.68 -2.22
CA VAL A 820 21.64 11.37 -3.10
C VAL A 820 22.96 11.40 -2.32
N GLY A 821 23.03 12.25 -1.30
CA GLY A 821 24.19 12.35 -0.42
C GLY A 821 24.58 13.78 -0.13
N ARG A 822 25.70 13.92 0.58
CA ARG A 822 26.31 15.21 0.86
C ARG A 822 26.99 15.75 -0.40
N PHE A 823 26.55 16.91 -0.84
CA PHE A 823 27.02 17.58 -2.06
C PHE A 823 28.40 18.23 -1.87
N ASP A 824 28.69 18.76 -0.69
CA ASP A 824 30.00 19.37 -0.39
C ASP A 824 30.37 19.36 1.11
N GLU A 825 31.56 19.90 1.43
CA GLU A 825 32.04 20.02 2.81
C GLU A 825 31.26 21.04 3.67
N ASN A 826 30.38 21.87 3.09
CA ASN A 826 29.64 22.93 3.79
C ASN A 826 28.25 22.49 4.29
N ASN A 827 28.04 21.19 4.50
CA ASN A 827 26.74 20.59 4.85
C ASN A 827 25.65 20.94 3.81
N LEU A 828 25.99 20.91 2.53
CA LEU A 828 25.00 20.89 1.46
C LEU A 828 24.59 19.45 1.17
N HIS A 829 23.29 19.21 1.06
CA HIS A 829 22.66 17.90 0.91
C HIS A 829 21.85 17.89 -0.38
N LEU A 830 22.06 16.89 -1.23
CA LEU A 830 21.36 16.74 -2.50
C LEU A 830 20.21 15.75 -2.34
N CYS A 831 19.01 16.24 -2.59
CA CYS A 831 17.77 15.48 -2.61
C CYS A 831 17.20 15.41 -4.03
N SER A 832 16.51 14.32 -4.35
CA SER A 832 15.78 14.14 -5.60
C SER A 832 14.34 13.70 -5.32
N PHE A 833 13.36 14.32 -5.99
CA PHE A 833 11.93 14.11 -5.75
C PHE A 833 11.17 13.87 -7.05
N ILE A 834 10.25 12.89 -7.07
CA ILE A 834 9.52 12.50 -8.28
C ILE A 834 8.07 13.01 -8.35
N HIS A 835 7.67 13.86 -7.42
CA HIS A 835 6.33 14.46 -7.33
C HIS A 835 6.47 15.97 -7.07
N LEU A 836 5.35 16.70 -7.12
CA LEU A 836 5.29 18.15 -6.90
C LEU A 836 4.50 18.42 -5.62
N THR A 837 5.18 18.93 -4.60
CA THR A 837 4.62 19.31 -3.29
C THR A 837 5.66 20.15 -2.54
N HIS A 838 5.62 20.13 -1.21
CA HIS A 838 6.56 20.75 -0.29
C HIS A 838 7.66 19.75 0.10
N PHE A 839 8.91 20.13 -0.01
CA PHE A 839 10.09 19.32 0.25
C PHE A 839 10.92 19.92 1.38
N ALA A 840 11.61 19.05 2.10
CA ALA A 840 12.57 19.46 3.11
C ALA A 840 13.62 18.37 3.35
N LEU A 841 14.73 18.78 3.96
CA LEU A 841 15.62 17.88 4.68
C LEU A 841 15.03 17.64 6.07
N LEU A 842 14.88 16.37 6.44
CA LEU A 842 14.22 15.95 7.67
C LEU A 842 15.22 15.34 8.66
N VAL A 843 14.94 15.58 9.93
CA VAL A 843 15.57 14.93 11.07
C VAL A 843 14.52 14.33 11.99
N MET A 844 14.90 13.30 12.74
CA MET A 844 14.00 12.68 13.72
C MET A 844 13.72 13.65 14.87
N SER A 845 12.44 13.81 15.22
CA SER A 845 12.00 14.71 16.29
C SER A 845 12.44 14.17 17.67
N ASP A 846 13.13 15.00 18.47
CA ASP A 846 13.51 14.66 19.86
C ASP A 846 12.34 14.71 20.85
N LYS A 847 11.14 15.12 20.40
CA LYS A 847 9.98 15.43 21.26
C LYS A 847 9.48 14.27 22.12
N LYS A 848 9.97 13.04 21.94
CA LYS A 848 9.67 11.93 22.88
C LYS A 848 10.21 12.12 24.29
N ASN A 849 11.10 13.09 24.55
CA ASN A 849 11.71 13.30 25.87
C ASN A 849 11.28 14.60 26.60
N MET A 850 10.35 15.39 26.06
CA MET A 850 9.85 16.61 26.71
C MET A 850 8.34 16.56 26.94
N VAL A 851 7.90 15.62 27.79
CA VAL A 851 6.61 15.78 28.48
C VAL A 851 6.89 16.56 29.75
N ASP A 852 6.50 17.84 29.76
CA ASP A 852 6.45 18.65 30.98
C ASP A 852 5.52 17.96 32.00
N GLU A 853 6.02 17.67 33.21
CA GLU A 853 5.29 16.98 34.29
C GLU A 853 4.07 17.76 34.84
N ASN A 854 3.71 18.91 34.28
CA ASN A 854 2.67 19.79 34.84
C ASN A 854 1.52 20.17 33.89
N ASP A 855 1.49 19.70 32.65
CA ASP A 855 0.32 19.90 31.80
C ASP A 855 -0.53 18.62 31.80
N GLU A 856 -1.76 18.73 32.35
CA GLU A 856 -2.85 17.79 32.08
C GLU A 856 -3.08 17.75 30.58
N ILE A 857 -2.40 16.83 29.91
CA ILE A 857 -2.66 16.47 28.53
C ILE A 857 -4.09 15.90 28.52
N VAL A 858 -5.02 16.71 28.01
CA VAL A 858 -6.23 16.23 27.34
C VAL A 858 -5.73 15.40 26.16
N SER A 859 -5.41 14.15 26.46
CA SER A 859 -5.24 13.12 25.45
C SER A 859 -6.62 12.97 24.84
N LEU A 860 -6.79 13.48 23.63
CA LEU A 860 -7.87 13.03 22.76
C LEU A 860 -7.65 11.53 22.61
N ASN A 861 -8.44 10.79 23.38
CA ASN A 861 -8.39 9.35 23.51
C ASN A 861 -8.36 8.72 22.12
N ASN A 862 -7.52 7.70 21.96
CA ASN A 862 -7.72 6.62 21.00
C ASN A 862 -9.01 5.84 21.38
N GLU A 863 -10.16 6.53 21.33
CA GLU A 863 -11.47 6.00 21.71
C GLU A 863 -11.87 4.85 20.80
N ASP A 864 -11.45 4.81 19.54
CA ASP A 864 -11.76 3.68 18.65
C ASP A 864 -11.04 2.37 19.05
N TYR A 865 -9.83 2.46 19.63
CA TYR A 865 -9.10 1.27 20.12
C TYR A 865 -9.58 0.87 21.51
N ASN A 866 -9.89 1.84 22.36
CA ASN A 866 -10.37 1.61 23.72
C ASN A 866 -11.84 1.19 23.78
N GLU A 867 -12.71 1.64 22.88
CA GLU A 867 -14.09 1.13 22.75
C GLU A 867 -14.09 -0.31 22.24
N LEU A 868 -13.25 -0.65 21.27
CA LEU A 868 -13.10 -2.05 20.81
C LEU A 868 -12.55 -2.93 21.94
N LEU A 869 -11.55 -2.46 22.70
CA LEU A 869 -11.04 -3.15 23.88
C LEU A 869 -12.08 -3.23 25.01
N LEU A 870 -12.87 -2.19 25.24
CA LEU A 870 -13.93 -2.18 26.25
C LEU A 870 -15.12 -3.06 25.84
N GLU A 871 -15.45 -3.16 24.55
CA GLU A 871 -16.43 -4.12 24.04
C GLU A 871 -15.90 -5.55 24.17
N ILE A 872 -14.64 -5.81 23.82
CA ILE A 872 -13.99 -7.13 24.02
C ILE A 872 -13.97 -7.48 25.51
N VAL A 873 -13.61 -6.54 26.39
CA VAL A 873 -13.58 -6.73 27.85
C VAL A 873 -14.98 -6.86 28.45
N LYS A 874 -16.03 -6.30 27.84
CA LYS A 874 -17.43 -6.52 28.24
C LYS A 874 -17.98 -7.87 27.76
N ILE A 875 -17.48 -8.38 26.63
CA ILE A 875 -17.89 -9.67 26.05
C ILE A 875 -17.25 -10.86 26.79
N ILE A 876 -16.01 -10.74 27.25
CA ILE A 876 -15.28 -11.81 27.97
C ILE A 876 -16.05 -12.31 29.24
N PRO A 877 -16.59 -11.45 30.12
CA PRO A 877 -17.40 -11.88 31.26
C PRO A 877 -18.68 -12.62 30.88
N CYS A 878 -19.33 -12.26 29.76
CA CYS A 878 -20.51 -12.94 29.25
C CYS A 878 -20.19 -14.36 28.73
N PHE A 879 -19.04 -14.56 28.08
CA PHE A 879 -18.59 -15.90 27.68
C PHE A 879 -18.23 -16.76 28.89
N ILE A 880 -17.62 -16.17 29.92
CA ILE A 880 -17.29 -16.90 31.16
C ILE A 880 -18.56 -17.29 31.92
N THR A 881 -19.59 -16.42 31.99
CA THR A 881 -20.84 -16.76 32.68
C THR A 881 -21.68 -17.81 31.96
N VAL A 882 -21.65 -17.88 30.63
CA VAL A 882 -22.33 -18.94 29.85
C VAL A 882 -21.67 -20.31 30.04
N PHE A 883 -20.35 -20.37 30.28
CA PHE A 883 -19.67 -21.63 30.62
C PHE A 883 -19.87 -22.07 32.07
N TYR A 884 -20.11 -21.13 33.01
CA TYR A 884 -20.32 -21.45 34.43
C TYR A 884 -21.79 -21.72 34.80
N ALA A 885 -22.76 -21.37 33.95
CA ALA A 885 -24.18 -21.63 34.17
C ALA A 885 -24.66 -22.93 33.49
N ARG A 886 -24.11 -24.09 33.89
CA ARG A 886 -24.79 -25.39 33.76
C ARG A 886 -25.04 -25.97 35.16
N PRO A 887 -26.28 -26.18 35.60
CA PRO A 887 -26.53 -26.87 36.85
C PRO A 887 -26.26 -28.37 36.68
N ALA A 888 -25.55 -28.91 37.67
CA ALA A 888 -25.14 -30.29 37.76
C ALA A 888 -26.32 -31.27 37.83
N VAL A 889 -26.30 -32.31 36.99
CA VAL A 889 -26.70 -33.68 37.36
C VAL A 889 -25.82 -34.66 36.56
N GLY A 890 -25.03 -35.49 37.26
CA GLY A 890 -24.50 -36.75 36.71
C GLY A 890 -22.97 -36.91 36.65
N PHE A 891 -22.41 -37.47 37.72
CA PHE A 891 -21.19 -38.30 37.82
C PHE A 891 -20.28 -38.42 36.59
N TRP A 892 -19.05 -37.90 36.68
CA TRP A 892 -17.83 -38.58 36.21
C TRP A 892 -16.64 -38.21 37.11
N ASN A 893 -15.99 -39.22 37.67
CA ASN A 893 -14.74 -39.16 38.40
C ASN A 893 -13.59 -39.00 37.39
N ILE A 894 -12.83 -37.91 37.44
CA ILE A 894 -11.49 -37.85 36.82
C ILE A 894 -10.55 -37.08 37.74
N SER A 895 -9.61 -37.84 38.31
CA SER A 895 -8.37 -37.36 38.92
C SER A 895 -7.37 -36.98 37.81
N ASP A 896 -7.00 -35.70 37.71
CA ASP A 896 -5.65 -35.25 37.31
C ASP A 896 -5.62 -33.70 37.21
N SER A 897 -5.12 -33.06 38.27
CA SER A 897 -5.09 -31.59 38.44
C SER A 897 -3.86 -30.90 37.83
N ASN A 898 -3.05 -31.58 37.01
CA ASN A 898 -1.79 -31.02 36.48
C ASN A 898 -1.79 -30.66 34.98
N LYS A 899 -2.93 -30.74 34.28
CA LYS A 899 -3.05 -30.29 32.87
C LYS A 899 -3.77 -28.96 32.67
N PHE A 900 -4.41 -28.42 33.70
CA PHE A 900 -5.24 -27.21 33.56
C PHE A 900 -4.44 -25.90 33.64
N PHE A 901 -3.24 -25.91 34.25
CA PHE A 901 -2.40 -24.72 34.39
C PHE A 901 -1.51 -24.41 33.17
N SER A 902 -1.47 -25.28 32.15
CA SER A 902 -0.71 -25.03 30.92
C SER A 902 -1.51 -24.22 29.90
N ILE A 903 -2.83 -24.38 29.86
CA ILE A 903 -3.68 -23.79 28.80
C ILE A 903 -3.99 -22.31 29.09
N THR A 904 -3.97 -21.89 30.35
CA THR A 904 -4.21 -20.49 30.74
C THR A 904 -3.01 -19.58 30.55
N ASN A 905 -1.78 -20.10 30.57
CA ASN A 905 -0.58 -19.30 30.31
C ASN A 905 -0.33 -19.05 28.82
N ASP A 906 -0.68 -20.00 27.94
CA ASP A 906 -0.53 -19.81 26.49
C ASP A 906 -1.55 -18.80 25.93
N PHE A 907 -2.69 -18.62 26.60
CA PHE A 907 -3.72 -17.67 26.20
C PHE A 907 -3.41 -16.21 26.62
N ILE A 908 -2.61 -16.03 27.68
CA ILE A 908 -2.20 -14.69 28.17
C ILE A 908 -0.96 -14.18 27.42
N PHE A 909 -0.20 -15.05 26.77
CA PHE A 909 0.95 -14.66 25.95
C PHE A 909 0.58 -14.24 24.50
N TYR A 910 -0.68 -14.45 24.10
CA TYR A 910 -1.21 -14.17 22.76
C TYR A 910 -2.13 -12.95 22.66
N LEU A 911 -2.42 -12.30 23.80
CA LEU A 911 -2.99 -10.96 23.91
C LEU A 911 -1.86 -9.97 24.22
#